data_AF-A0A8T0DUX7-F1
#
_entry.id   AF-A0A8T0DUX7-F1
#
_cell.length_a   1.000
_cell.length_b   1.000
_cell.length_c   1.000
_cell.angle_alpha   90.00
_cell.angle_beta   90.00
_cell.angle_gamma   90.00
#
_symmetry.space_group_name_H-M   'P 1'
#
loop_
_entity.id
_entity.type
_entity.pdbx_description
1 polymer ?
#
loop_
_entity_poly.entity_id
_entity_poly.type
_entity_poly.pdbx_seq_one_letter_code
_entity_poly.pdbx_strand_id
1 'polypeptide(L)'
;MNGQSVRLAELELKARADAVKRVAELFQKPEHLEKIDVIRARFVNQKTATEAQLKVALYSQLDGSKVGLDKLDSALGESQTCKSRLYELAAALDNLEGLPNRLRELKNISKKYSQLAAAMENMSYLVKVPEAMEQARTYIEQENLLDGHKIIQELEGIRDELMADAIWEKRSEKNQFKPEGRPKCWKKLLFSSIAQSIRDKVFGSALDSDTDKNKLVRHNEAIRQHTLADLKIAKNICPTYFPPDYGIFDRFVEMYHNAIAAHVEALVVEGLTDAQIVQLLGWINAYHTEEFMKEPALDIDFSRLTLQYPINLLPEQQLDSLRQQYIAKTVERLCTWLTNSLTKDLTDWRRQVAPELDGSSYYFTGLPVLVMTPLNEMIGKGNLLNFLGSSVRESFLIRCVDQMKFFVGEYDNKLKQYHTAYLQDRSQFRFYIEYILANANNAMVIAESFMSVMMQELAEDTQLKGRLQSQINQLKSQFGIVTEHCRLSAEETVMMDMHSVLKNVMTPQWLLPDDITASCFSGTLADYDETLRHVRPNVYQQLVDRIAERLLIEYIKVLLTRRCIFRSDVERRHAGEKILHDMQALKGYFEEKMNVKAEVITAYNALAAIAQFFLTTDTSMLTLDIAVSLCYVTCKLFFVQLDCRAVYFGL
;
A
#
# COMPACT_ATOMS: atom_id res chain seq x y z
N MET A 1 -10.42 -73.55 -27.57
CA MET A 1 -11.55 -74.44 -27.92
C MET A 1 -12.84 -73.73 -27.53
N ASN A 2 -13.65 -73.40 -28.53
CA ASN A 2 -14.67 -72.36 -28.46
C ASN A 2 -15.80 -72.68 -27.49
N GLY A 3 -16.11 -71.74 -26.58
CA GLY A 3 -17.22 -71.84 -25.62
C GLY A 3 -18.61 -72.04 -26.26
N GLN A 4 -18.76 -71.74 -27.56
CA GLN A 4 -19.96 -72.09 -28.32
C GLN A 4 -20.10 -73.60 -28.58
N SER A 5 -19.00 -74.34 -28.75
CA SER A 5 -19.01 -75.79 -28.93
C SER A 5 -19.41 -76.53 -27.66
N VAL A 6 -19.02 -75.99 -26.49
CA VAL A 6 -19.37 -76.57 -25.18
C VAL A 6 -20.86 -76.37 -24.88
N ARG A 7 -21.40 -75.19 -25.19
CA ARG A 7 -22.83 -74.87 -25.00
C ARG A 7 -23.75 -75.69 -25.91
N LEU A 8 -23.31 -75.96 -27.15
CA LEU A 8 -24.04 -76.82 -28.07
C LEU A 8 -24.06 -78.28 -27.58
N ALA A 9 -22.92 -78.77 -27.09
CA ALA A 9 -22.82 -80.12 -26.54
C ALA A 9 -23.71 -80.31 -25.30
N GLU A 10 -23.79 -79.31 -24.40
CA GLU A 10 -24.69 -79.34 -23.23
C GLU A 10 -26.17 -79.34 -23.61
N LEU A 11 -26.55 -78.55 -24.61
CA LEU A 11 -27.92 -78.52 -25.11
C LEU A 11 -28.28 -79.83 -25.83
N GLU A 12 -27.33 -80.44 -26.54
CA GLU A 12 -27.52 -81.75 -27.16
C GLU A 12 -27.71 -82.85 -26.10
N LEU A 13 -26.95 -82.79 -24.99
CA LEU A 13 -27.08 -83.71 -23.87
C LEU A 13 -28.46 -83.58 -23.18
N LYS A 14 -28.93 -82.35 -22.93
CA LYS A 14 -30.28 -82.10 -22.41
C LYS A 14 -31.38 -82.56 -23.36
N ALA A 15 -31.25 -82.27 -24.66
CA ALA A 15 -32.21 -82.70 -25.66
C ALA A 15 -32.28 -84.23 -25.77
N ARG A 16 -31.14 -84.93 -25.67
CA ARG A 16 -31.11 -86.40 -25.61
C ARG A 16 -31.79 -86.94 -24.34
N ALA A 17 -31.51 -86.34 -23.18
CA ALA A 17 -32.16 -86.75 -21.93
C ALA A 17 -33.69 -86.58 -21.98
N ASP A 18 -34.17 -85.45 -22.51
CA ASP A 18 -35.61 -85.19 -22.68
C ASP A 18 -36.25 -86.09 -23.75
N ALA A 19 -35.51 -86.40 -24.83
CA ALA A 19 -35.97 -87.35 -25.84
C ALA A 19 -36.13 -88.76 -25.26
N VAL A 20 -35.16 -89.23 -24.45
CA VAL A 20 -35.25 -90.52 -23.75
C VAL A 20 -36.45 -90.52 -22.80
N LYS A 21 -36.66 -89.44 -22.05
CA LYS A 21 -37.80 -89.32 -21.13
C LYS A 21 -39.14 -89.37 -21.87
N ARG A 22 -39.28 -88.64 -22.98
CA ARG A 22 -40.49 -88.67 -23.84
C ARG A 22 -40.73 -90.05 -24.46
N VAL A 23 -39.68 -90.74 -24.89
CA VAL A 23 -39.81 -92.10 -25.44
C VAL A 23 -40.24 -93.07 -24.32
N ALA A 24 -39.65 -92.97 -23.13
CA ALA A 24 -40.02 -93.81 -21.98
C ALA A 24 -41.47 -93.60 -21.53
N GLU A 25 -41.98 -92.37 -21.57
CA GLU A 25 -43.38 -92.06 -21.25
C GLU A 25 -44.38 -92.66 -22.26
N LEU A 26 -43.99 -92.84 -23.52
CA LEU A 26 -44.87 -93.34 -24.57
C LEU A 26 -45.02 -94.88 -24.58
N PHE A 27 -44.04 -95.61 -24.05
CA PHE A 27 -43.99 -97.09 -24.07
C PHE A 27 -44.09 -97.71 -22.66
N GLN A 28 -45.12 -97.32 -21.88
CA GLN A 28 -45.31 -97.83 -20.51
C GLN A 28 -45.96 -99.23 -20.43
N LYS A 29 -46.61 -99.72 -21.49
CA LYS A 29 -47.24 -101.06 -21.55
C LYS A 29 -46.88 -101.79 -22.86
N PRO A 30 -46.80 -103.14 -22.89
CA PRO A 30 -46.34 -103.90 -24.06
C PRO A 30 -47.19 -103.70 -25.32
N GLU A 31 -48.51 -103.51 -25.17
CA GLU A 31 -49.47 -103.27 -26.26
C GLU A 31 -49.19 -101.98 -27.06
N HIS A 32 -48.39 -101.06 -26.51
CA HIS A 32 -48.06 -99.78 -27.16
C HIS A 32 -47.00 -99.94 -28.26
N LEU A 33 -46.32 -101.09 -28.33
CA LEU A 33 -45.34 -101.39 -29.38
C LEU A 33 -45.99 -101.63 -30.75
N GLU A 34 -47.27 -102.05 -30.79
CA GLU A 34 -48.00 -102.23 -32.06
C GLU A 34 -48.26 -100.91 -32.80
N LYS A 35 -48.16 -99.76 -32.11
CA LYS A 35 -48.40 -98.42 -32.69
C LYS A 35 -47.11 -97.65 -33.04
N ILE A 36 -45.96 -98.32 -33.04
CA ILE A 36 -44.65 -97.68 -33.20
C ILE A 36 -44.50 -96.95 -34.56
N ASP A 37 -45.07 -97.49 -35.63
CA ASP A 37 -44.96 -96.90 -36.98
C ASP A 37 -45.74 -95.59 -37.10
N VAL A 38 -46.91 -95.48 -36.44
CA VAL A 38 -47.71 -94.26 -36.39
C VAL A 38 -47.01 -93.17 -35.58
N ILE A 39 -46.40 -93.54 -34.45
CA ILE A 39 -45.64 -92.61 -33.61
C ILE A 39 -44.38 -92.13 -34.35
N ARG A 40 -43.67 -93.03 -35.05
CA ARG A 40 -42.51 -92.69 -35.88
C ARG A 40 -42.88 -91.70 -36.98
N ALA A 41 -43.98 -91.96 -37.71
CA ALA A 41 -44.47 -91.04 -38.75
C ALA A 41 -44.79 -89.65 -38.19
N ARG A 42 -45.39 -89.58 -37.00
CA ARG A 42 -45.68 -88.30 -36.32
C ARG A 42 -44.40 -87.51 -35.98
N PHE A 43 -43.38 -88.17 -35.44
CA PHE A 43 -42.10 -87.51 -35.13
C PHE A 43 -41.35 -87.07 -36.39
N VAL A 44 -41.38 -87.86 -37.47
CA VAL A 44 -40.78 -87.48 -38.75
C VAL A 44 -41.48 -86.24 -39.32
N ASN A 45 -42.82 -86.21 -39.32
CA ASN A 45 -43.56 -85.03 -39.79
C ASN A 45 -43.27 -83.79 -38.95
N GLN A 46 -43.17 -83.94 -37.63
CA GLN A 46 -42.85 -82.84 -36.74
C GLN A 46 -41.41 -82.32 -36.97
N LYS A 47 -40.45 -83.22 -37.20
CA LYS A 47 -39.07 -82.86 -37.57
C LYS A 47 -39.02 -82.11 -38.90
N THR A 48 -39.70 -82.61 -39.94
CA THR A 48 -39.72 -81.95 -41.25
C THR A 48 -40.35 -80.56 -41.16
N ALA A 49 -41.40 -80.39 -40.35
CA ALA A 49 -42.04 -79.10 -40.11
C ALA A 49 -41.11 -78.11 -39.40
N THR A 50 -40.39 -78.54 -38.36
CA THR A 50 -39.44 -77.66 -37.66
C THR A 50 -38.23 -77.32 -38.52
N GLU A 51 -37.72 -78.25 -39.31
CA GLU A 51 -36.64 -77.99 -40.28
C GLU A 51 -37.07 -76.97 -41.35
N ALA A 52 -38.30 -77.07 -41.87
CA ALA A 52 -38.84 -76.09 -42.81
C ALA A 52 -38.97 -74.70 -42.18
N GLN A 53 -39.48 -74.61 -40.95
CA GLN A 53 -39.59 -73.33 -40.22
C GLN A 53 -38.22 -72.71 -39.96
N LEU A 54 -37.23 -73.50 -39.53
CA LEU A 54 -35.86 -73.02 -39.32
C LEU A 54 -35.23 -72.52 -40.61
N LYS A 55 -35.44 -73.24 -41.73
CA LYS A 55 -34.92 -72.83 -43.03
C LYS A 55 -35.49 -71.48 -43.46
N VAL A 56 -36.82 -71.29 -43.35
CA VAL A 56 -37.48 -70.01 -43.65
C VAL A 56 -36.97 -68.89 -42.76
N ALA A 57 -36.82 -69.12 -41.46
CA ALA A 57 -36.30 -68.12 -40.52
C ALA A 57 -34.84 -67.73 -40.84
N LEU A 58 -33.99 -68.70 -41.18
CA LEU A 58 -32.60 -68.48 -41.57
C LEU A 58 -32.51 -67.65 -42.86
N TYR A 59 -33.30 -68.00 -43.88
CA TYR A 59 -33.34 -67.22 -45.12
C TYR A 59 -33.82 -65.78 -44.87
N SER A 60 -34.85 -65.59 -44.05
CA SER A 60 -35.34 -64.24 -43.71
C SER A 60 -34.30 -63.39 -42.97
N GLN A 61 -33.57 -63.96 -42.02
CA GLN A 61 -32.50 -63.22 -41.34
C GLN A 61 -31.31 -62.92 -42.26
N LEU A 62 -30.93 -63.86 -43.11
CA LEU A 62 -29.84 -63.66 -44.06
C LEU A 62 -30.19 -62.58 -45.08
N ASP A 63 -31.42 -62.57 -45.58
CA ASP A 63 -31.94 -61.57 -46.51
C ASP A 63 -32.03 -60.18 -45.87
N GLY A 64 -32.56 -60.09 -44.65
CA GLY A 64 -32.57 -58.84 -43.88
C GLY A 64 -31.17 -58.29 -43.61
N SER A 65 -30.19 -59.16 -43.34
CA SER A 65 -28.79 -58.76 -43.16
C SER A 65 -28.17 -58.25 -44.45
N LYS A 66 -28.47 -58.90 -45.59
CA LYS A 66 -27.99 -58.48 -46.91
C LYS A 66 -28.55 -57.11 -47.30
N VAL A 67 -29.87 -56.91 -47.16
CA VAL A 67 -30.51 -55.61 -47.40
C VAL A 67 -29.96 -54.53 -46.48
N GLY A 68 -29.66 -54.87 -45.22
CA GLY A 68 -29.02 -53.95 -44.28
C GLY A 68 -27.63 -53.50 -44.74
N LEU A 69 -26.81 -54.43 -45.25
CA LEU A 69 -25.49 -54.16 -45.82
C LEU A 69 -25.58 -53.28 -47.07
N ASP A 70 -26.47 -53.60 -48.00
CA ASP A 70 -26.64 -52.83 -49.24
C ASP A 70 -27.09 -51.38 -48.96
N LYS A 71 -27.95 -51.18 -47.95
CA LYS A 71 -28.35 -49.84 -47.49
C LYS A 71 -27.21 -49.07 -46.83
N LEU A 72 -26.38 -49.75 -46.05
CA LEU A 72 -25.20 -49.14 -45.42
C LEU A 72 -24.19 -48.69 -46.47
N ASP A 73 -23.97 -49.50 -47.50
CA ASP A 73 -23.05 -49.16 -48.60
C ASP A 73 -23.57 -47.97 -49.42
N SER A 74 -24.88 -47.93 -49.67
CA SER A 74 -25.54 -46.79 -50.32
C SER A 74 -25.40 -45.50 -49.48
N ALA A 75 -25.63 -45.57 -48.17
CA ALA A 75 -25.47 -44.42 -47.27
C ALA A 75 -24.01 -43.94 -47.19
N LEU A 76 -23.04 -44.85 -47.27
CA LEU A 76 -21.62 -44.50 -47.33
C LEU A 76 -21.31 -43.72 -48.62
N GLY A 77 -21.83 -44.17 -49.77
CA GLY A 77 -21.68 -43.47 -51.06
C GLY A 77 -22.32 -42.08 -51.07
N GLU A 78 -23.52 -41.95 -50.50
CA GLU A 78 -24.19 -40.66 -50.35
C GLU A 78 -23.40 -39.70 -49.44
N SER A 79 -22.85 -40.21 -48.34
CA SER A 79 -22.01 -39.43 -47.43
C SER A 79 -20.73 -38.91 -48.10
N GLN A 80 -20.07 -39.75 -48.89
CA GLN A 80 -18.89 -39.35 -49.66
C GLN A 80 -19.22 -38.28 -50.72
N THR A 81 -20.36 -38.41 -51.38
CA THR A 81 -20.86 -37.42 -52.34
C THR A 81 -21.21 -36.10 -51.66
N CYS A 82 -21.80 -36.15 -50.47
CA CYS A 82 -22.09 -34.96 -49.68
C CYS A 82 -20.78 -34.26 -49.24
N LYS A 83 -19.75 -35.04 -48.89
CA LYS A 83 -18.42 -34.52 -48.56
C LYS A 83 -17.76 -33.82 -49.75
N SER A 84 -17.83 -34.37 -50.96
CA SER A 84 -17.26 -33.72 -52.15
C SER A 84 -17.99 -32.41 -52.47
N ARG A 85 -19.33 -32.41 -52.41
CA ARG A 85 -20.15 -31.20 -52.61
C ARG A 85 -19.84 -30.12 -51.56
N LEU A 86 -19.60 -30.50 -50.32
CA LEU A 86 -19.21 -29.55 -49.26
C LEU A 86 -17.85 -28.90 -49.56
N TYR A 87 -16.88 -29.63 -50.11
CA TYR A 87 -15.61 -29.04 -50.53
C TYR A 87 -15.77 -28.09 -51.73
N GLU A 88 -16.59 -28.44 -52.71
CA GLU A 88 -16.91 -27.56 -53.84
C GLU A 88 -17.61 -26.27 -53.36
N LEU A 89 -18.52 -26.39 -52.40
CA LEU A 89 -19.25 -25.26 -51.82
C LEU A 89 -18.33 -24.36 -50.96
N ALA A 90 -17.39 -24.95 -50.22
CA ALA A 90 -16.37 -24.20 -49.51
C ALA A 90 -15.47 -23.40 -50.47
N ALA A 91 -15.03 -24.02 -51.58
CA ALA A 91 -14.24 -23.32 -52.60
C ALA A 91 -15.01 -22.19 -53.30
N ALA A 92 -16.33 -22.36 -53.50
CA ALA A 92 -17.19 -21.31 -54.04
C ALA A 92 -17.41 -20.15 -53.03
N LEU A 93 -17.39 -20.43 -51.73
CA LEU A 93 -17.51 -19.43 -50.66
C LEU A 93 -16.23 -18.62 -50.46
N ASP A 94 -15.05 -19.21 -50.65
CA ASP A 94 -13.77 -18.47 -50.61
C ASP A 94 -13.71 -17.40 -51.72
N ASN A 95 -14.30 -17.65 -52.89
CA ASN A 95 -14.43 -16.65 -53.97
C ASN A 95 -15.35 -15.45 -53.62
N LEU A 96 -16.06 -15.50 -52.48
CA LEU A 96 -16.92 -14.42 -51.98
C LEU A 96 -16.27 -13.61 -50.84
N GLU A 97 -15.01 -13.86 -50.48
CA GLU A 97 -14.27 -13.00 -49.55
C GLU A 97 -14.19 -11.56 -50.08
N GLY A 98 -14.78 -10.63 -49.33
CA GLY A 98 -14.90 -9.20 -49.67
C GLY A 98 -16.33 -8.73 -49.95
N LEU A 99 -17.28 -9.62 -50.26
CA LEU A 99 -18.71 -9.30 -50.39
C LEU A 99 -19.36 -8.80 -49.08
N PRO A 100 -19.01 -9.33 -47.88
CA PRO A 100 -19.59 -8.88 -46.62
C PRO A 100 -19.30 -7.41 -46.31
N ASN A 101 -18.13 -6.90 -46.69
CA ASN A 101 -17.74 -5.51 -46.46
C ASN A 101 -18.53 -4.56 -47.39
N ARG A 102 -18.71 -4.92 -48.68
CA ARG A 102 -19.56 -4.16 -49.61
C ARG A 102 -21.06 -4.22 -49.26
N LEU A 103 -21.55 -5.36 -48.77
CA LEU A 103 -22.94 -5.52 -48.32
C LEU A 103 -23.21 -4.87 -46.96
N ARG A 104 -22.18 -4.61 -46.14
CA ARG A 104 -22.35 -3.92 -44.85
C ARG A 104 -22.74 -2.46 -45.03
N GLU A 105 -22.16 -1.77 -46.02
CA GLU A 105 -22.56 -0.41 -46.38
C GLU A 105 -24.01 -0.38 -46.90
N LEU A 106 -24.36 -1.31 -47.79
CA LEU A 106 -25.71 -1.39 -48.36
C LEU A 106 -26.76 -1.81 -47.32
N LYS A 107 -26.40 -2.69 -46.38
CA LYS A 107 -27.24 -3.08 -45.22
C LYS A 107 -27.40 -1.93 -44.23
N ASN A 108 -26.35 -1.13 -44.00
CA ASN A 108 -26.43 0.05 -43.14
C ASN A 108 -27.31 1.13 -43.76
N ILE A 109 -27.21 1.36 -45.07
CA ILE A 109 -28.07 2.29 -45.81
C ILE A 109 -29.51 1.78 -45.82
N SER A 110 -29.73 0.48 -46.09
CA SER A 110 -31.06 -0.14 -46.05
C SER A 110 -31.70 -0.08 -44.66
N LYS A 111 -30.92 -0.30 -43.57
CA LYS A 111 -31.41 -0.11 -42.20
C LYS A 111 -31.78 1.34 -41.92
N LYS A 112 -30.95 2.31 -42.33
CA LYS A 112 -31.25 3.74 -42.17
C LYS A 112 -32.54 4.10 -42.92
N TYR A 113 -32.69 3.68 -44.18
CA TYR A 113 -33.90 3.93 -44.96
C TYR A 113 -35.14 3.22 -44.40
N SER A 114 -35.03 1.97 -43.92
CA SER A 114 -36.13 1.25 -43.28
C SER A 114 -36.55 1.90 -41.95
N GLN A 115 -35.58 2.38 -41.17
CA GLN A 115 -35.86 3.12 -39.93
C GLN A 115 -36.45 4.50 -40.21
N LEU A 116 -35.98 5.22 -41.24
CA LEU A 116 -36.56 6.50 -41.67
C LEU A 116 -37.96 6.31 -42.24
N ALA A 117 -38.21 5.24 -43.00
CA ALA A 117 -39.55 4.90 -43.50
C ALA A 117 -40.51 4.58 -42.36
N ALA A 118 -40.12 3.72 -41.41
CA ALA A 118 -40.92 3.42 -40.23
C ALA A 118 -41.12 4.65 -39.32
N ALA A 119 -40.12 5.54 -39.22
CA ALA A 119 -40.25 6.79 -38.49
C ALA A 119 -41.19 7.77 -39.21
N MET A 120 -41.15 7.87 -40.54
CA MET A 120 -42.09 8.70 -41.32
C MET A 120 -43.52 8.18 -41.25
N GLU A 121 -43.72 6.85 -41.26
CA GLU A 121 -45.01 6.20 -41.07
C GLU A 121 -45.55 6.51 -39.66
N ASN A 122 -44.76 6.23 -38.63
CA ASN A 122 -45.14 6.47 -37.22
C ASN A 122 -45.30 7.95 -36.85
N MET A 123 -44.52 8.85 -37.45
CA MET A 123 -44.62 10.29 -37.23
C MET A 123 -45.87 10.87 -37.91
N SER A 124 -46.31 10.30 -39.03
CA SER A 124 -47.59 10.66 -39.65
C SER A 124 -48.77 10.32 -38.73
N TYR A 125 -48.67 9.27 -37.91
CA TYR A 125 -49.71 8.88 -36.97
C TYR A 125 -49.72 9.74 -35.69
N LEU A 126 -48.55 10.08 -35.12
CA LEU A 126 -48.48 10.97 -33.95
C LEU A 126 -49.05 12.37 -34.21
N VAL A 127 -48.89 12.90 -35.42
CA VAL A 127 -49.43 14.21 -35.82
C VAL A 127 -50.92 14.13 -36.17
N LYS A 128 -51.40 13.00 -36.71
CA LYS A 128 -52.80 12.82 -37.16
C LYS A 128 -53.76 12.30 -36.11
N VAL A 129 -53.30 11.70 -35.00
CA VAL A 129 -54.17 11.17 -33.94
C VAL A 129 -55.11 12.23 -33.34
N PRO A 130 -54.68 13.47 -33.04
CA PRO A 130 -55.58 14.51 -32.56
C PRO A 130 -56.66 14.88 -33.59
N GLU A 131 -56.28 15.07 -34.86
CA GLU A 131 -57.20 15.39 -35.95
C GLU A 131 -58.17 14.22 -36.24
N ALA A 132 -57.70 12.98 -36.18
CA ALA A 132 -58.53 11.78 -36.36
C ALA A 132 -59.51 11.57 -35.20
N MET A 133 -59.12 11.93 -33.96
CA MET A 133 -60.01 11.93 -32.79
C MET A 133 -61.10 13.01 -32.89
N GLU A 134 -60.74 14.21 -33.38
CA GLU A 134 -61.69 15.30 -33.64
C GLU A 134 -62.68 14.90 -34.76
N GLN A 135 -62.19 14.29 -35.85
CA GLN A 135 -63.00 13.79 -36.95
C GLN A 135 -63.93 12.66 -36.51
N ALA A 136 -63.43 11.68 -35.74
CA ALA A 136 -64.26 10.60 -35.18
C ALA A 136 -65.38 11.15 -34.28
N ARG A 137 -65.07 12.16 -33.46
CA ARG A 137 -66.06 12.83 -32.62
C ARG A 137 -67.13 13.55 -33.45
N THR A 138 -66.71 14.26 -34.50
CA THR A 138 -67.64 14.98 -35.40
C THR A 138 -68.57 14.01 -36.14
N TYR A 139 -68.08 12.86 -36.60
CA TYR A 139 -68.90 11.83 -37.25
C TYR A 139 -69.87 11.12 -36.30
N ILE A 140 -69.50 10.97 -35.02
CA ILE A 140 -70.40 10.45 -33.98
C ILE A 140 -71.51 11.46 -33.65
N GLU A 141 -71.18 12.75 -33.58
CA GLU A 141 -72.15 13.83 -33.34
C GLU A 141 -73.12 14.01 -34.53
N GLN A 142 -72.72 13.61 -35.74
CA GLN A 142 -73.54 13.63 -36.97
C GLN A 142 -74.32 12.31 -37.22
N GLU A 143 -74.39 11.40 -36.23
CA GLU A 143 -75.00 10.06 -36.33
C GLU A 143 -74.46 9.14 -37.45
N ASN A 144 -73.33 9.51 -38.08
CA ASN A 144 -72.64 8.63 -39.03
C ASN A 144 -71.71 7.66 -38.30
N LEU A 145 -72.35 6.69 -37.64
CA LEU A 145 -71.71 5.75 -36.72
C LEU A 145 -70.72 4.80 -37.40
N LEU A 146 -70.90 4.50 -38.69
CA LEU A 146 -70.07 3.52 -39.40
C LEU A 146 -68.67 4.08 -39.70
N ASP A 147 -68.60 5.30 -40.24
CA ASP A 147 -67.33 5.96 -40.54
C ASP A 147 -66.61 6.38 -39.26
N GLY A 148 -67.36 6.82 -38.24
CA GLY A 148 -66.82 7.07 -36.90
C GLY A 148 -66.22 5.80 -36.27
N HIS A 149 -66.90 4.65 -36.38
CA HIS A 149 -66.39 3.37 -35.88
C HIS A 149 -65.12 2.92 -36.63
N LYS A 150 -65.05 3.14 -37.94
CA LYS A 150 -63.87 2.80 -38.74
C LYS A 150 -62.62 3.58 -38.29
N ILE A 151 -62.74 4.89 -38.07
CA ILE A 151 -61.64 5.72 -37.59
C ILE A 151 -61.24 5.32 -36.16
N ILE A 152 -62.21 5.00 -35.30
CA ILE A 152 -61.94 4.47 -33.97
C ILE A 152 -61.20 3.13 -34.04
N GLN A 153 -61.58 2.23 -34.95
CA GLN A 153 -60.93 0.94 -35.11
C GLN A 153 -59.47 1.07 -35.60
N GLU A 154 -59.18 2.05 -36.45
CA GLU A 154 -57.80 2.38 -36.86
C GLU A 154 -56.99 2.93 -35.67
N LEU A 155 -57.59 3.81 -34.84
CA LEU A 155 -56.98 4.31 -33.61
C LEU A 155 -56.78 3.20 -32.57
N GLU A 156 -57.70 2.24 -32.48
CA GLU A 156 -57.56 1.05 -31.65
C GLU A 156 -56.46 0.11 -32.16
N GLY A 157 -56.27 -0.02 -33.47
CA GLY A 157 -55.14 -0.75 -34.05
C GLY A 157 -53.78 -0.15 -33.67
N ILE A 158 -53.69 1.19 -33.68
CA ILE A 158 -52.49 1.92 -33.23
C ILE A 158 -52.26 1.72 -31.73
N ARG A 159 -53.33 1.82 -30.93
CA ARG A 159 -53.30 1.52 -29.50
C ARG A 159 -52.82 0.09 -29.26
N ASP A 160 -53.34 -0.88 -30.00
CA ASP A 160 -53.05 -2.30 -29.84
C ASP A 160 -51.62 -2.64 -30.31
N GLU A 161 -51.05 -1.93 -31.28
CA GLU A 161 -49.64 -2.07 -31.68
C GLU A 161 -48.68 -1.49 -30.62
N LEU A 162 -49.05 -0.35 -30.01
CA LEU A 162 -48.31 0.27 -28.90
C LEU A 162 -48.45 -0.55 -27.60
N MET A 163 -49.62 -1.16 -27.35
CA MET A 163 -49.89 -2.04 -26.21
C MET A 163 -49.51 -3.50 -26.45
N ALA A 164 -49.09 -3.87 -27.67
CA ALA A 164 -48.77 -5.25 -28.03
C ALA A 164 -47.73 -5.88 -27.09
N ASP A 165 -46.72 -5.13 -26.66
CA ASP A 165 -45.70 -5.62 -25.73
C ASP A 165 -46.30 -5.99 -24.35
N ALA A 166 -47.24 -5.19 -23.83
CA ALA A 166 -47.95 -5.46 -22.57
C ALA A 166 -48.94 -6.62 -22.69
N ILE A 167 -49.58 -6.78 -23.85
CA ILE A 167 -50.50 -7.89 -24.15
C ILE A 167 -49.71 -9.21 -24.27
N TRP A 168 -48.56 -9.21 -24.95
CA TRP A 168 -47.69 -10.39 -25.06
C TRP A 168 -47.07 -10.76 -23.71
N GLU A 169 -46.73 -9.81 -22.84
CA GLU A 169 -46.31 -10.10 -21.46
C GLU A 169 -47.41 -10.83 -20.67
N LYS A 170 -48.64 -10.31 -20.63
CA LYS A 170 -49.78 -10.97 -19.96
C LYS A 170 -50.14 -12.33 -20.57
N ARG A 171 -49.96 -12.52 -21.88
CA ARG A 171 -50.20 -13.81 -22.55
C ARG A 171 -49.09 -14.83 -22.28
N SER A 172 -47.85 -14.37 -22.13
CA SER A 172 -46.72 -15.23 -21.78
C SER A 172 -46.82 -15.80 -20.37
N GLU A 173 -47.44 -15.10 -19.42
CA GLU A 173 -47.70 -15.61 -18.06
C GLU A 173 -48.63 -16.83 -18.05
N LYS A 174 -49.53 -16.94 -19.05
CA LYS A 174 -50.47 -18.07 -19.16
C LYS A 174 -49.97 -19.19 -20.07
N ASN A 175 -49.30 -18.86 -21.19
CA ASN A 175 -48.97 -19.84 -22.24
C ASN A 175 -47.46 -20.00 -22.51
N GLN A 176 -46.57 -19.35 -21.75
CA GLN A 176 -45.09 -19.33 -21.91
C GLN A 176 -44.54 -18.93 -23.29
N PHE A 177 -45.40 -18.65 -24.27
CA PHE A 177 -45.02 -18.27 -25.62
C PHE A 177 -44.84 -16.75 -25.75
N LYS A 178 -43.71 -16.33 -26.33
CA LYS A 178 -43.45 -14.96 -26.79
C LYS A 178 -42.97 -15.00 -28.26
N PRO A 179 -43.51 -14.15 -29.15
CA PRO A 179 -43.01 -14.04 -30.53
C PRO A 179 -41.54 -13.59 -30.57
N GLU A 180 -40.76 -14.08 -31.55
CA GLU A 180 -39.38 -13.64 -31.75
C GLU A 180 -39.31 -12.12 -31.99
N GLY A 181 -38.45 -11.41 -31.25
CA GLY A 181 -38.28 -9.96 -31.35
C GLY A 181 -39.25 -9.12 -30.49
N ARG A 182 -40.07 -9.74 -29.62
CA ARG A 182 -40.95 -9.07 -28.65
C ARG A 182 -40.65 -9.52 -27.21
N PRO A 183 -40.64 -8.61 -26.22
CA PRO A 183 -40.89 -7.17 -26.32
C PRO A 183 -39.76 -6.43 -27.05
N LYS A 184 -40.10 -5.33 -27.75
CA LYS A 184 -39.13 -4.57 -28.56
C LYS A 184 -38.13 -3.79 -27.71
N CYS A 185 -38.50 -3.43 -26.48
CA CYS A 185 -37.67 -2.74 -25.49
C CYS A 185 -36.91 -1.50 -26.04
N TRP A 186 -37.52 -0.71 -26.93
CA TRP A 186 -36.86 0.43 -27.57
C TRP A 186 -36.30 1.46 -26.60
N LYS A 187 -36.97 1.70 -25.46
CA LYS A 187 -36.45 2.56 -24.38
C LYS A 187 -35.13 2.02 -23.83
N LYS A 188 -35.02 0.70 -23.60
CA LYS A 188 -33.77 0.05 -23.17
C LYS A 188 -32.69 0.11 -24.25
N LEU A 189 -33.06 -0.08 -25.52
CA LEU A 189 -32.12 0.03 -26.65
C LEU A 189 -31.55 1.45 -26.79
N LEU A 190 -32.39 2.48 -26.70
CA LEU A 190 -31.98 3.88 -26.71
C LEU A 190 -30.95 4.16 -25.62
N PHE A 191 -31.28 3.84 -24.36
CA PHE A 191 -30.36 4.04 -23.25
C PHE A 191 -29.09 3.21 -23.37
N SER A 192 -29.17 1.97 -23.86
CA SER A 192 -27.97 1.15 -24.09
C SER A 192 -27.05 1.73 -25.17
N SER A 193 -27.62 2.33 -26.22
CA SER A 193 -26.83 2.97 -27.29
C SER A 193 -26.19 4.26 -26.81
N ILE A 194 -26.90 5.06 -26.00
CA ILE A 194 -26.34 6.27 -25.37
C ILE A 194 -25.23 5.88 -24.39
N ALA A 195 -25.48 4.88 -23.53
CA ALA A 195 -24.49 4.37 -22.59
C ALA A 195 -23.22 3.88 -23.28
N GLN A 196 -23.36 3.16 -24.41
CA GLN A 196 -22.21 2.73 -25.21
C GLN A 196 -21.45 3.93 -25.79
N SER A 197 -22.14 4.93 -26.33
CA SER A 197 -21.48 6.14 -26.86
C SER A 197 -20.76 6.93 -25.77
N ILE A 198 -21.32 7.02 -24.56
CA ILE A 198 -20.68 7.65 -23.40
C ILE A 198 -19.45 6.83 -23.00
N ARG A 199 -19.58 5.50 -22.94
CA ARG A 199 -18.46 4.60 -22.64
C ARG A 199 -17.32 4.78 -23.64
N ASP A 200 -17.60 4.74 -24.94
CA ASP A 200 -16.59 4.92 -25.98
C ASP A 200 -15.92 6.31 -25.87
N LYS A 201 -16.68 7.35 -25.50
CA LYS A 201 -16.13 8.69 -25.24
C LYS A 201 -15.21 8.71 -24.02
N VAL A 202 -15.60 8.11 -22.90
CA VAL A 202 -14.79 8.07 -21.66
C VAL A 202 -13.50 7.27 -21.88
N PHE A 203 -13.58 6.10 -22.50
CA PHE A 203 -12.41 5.25 -22.78
C PHE A 203 -11.52 5.84 -23.90
N GLY A 204 -12.11 6.56 -24.87
CA GLY A 204 -11.42 7.15 -26.01
C GLY A 204 -10.92 8.59 -25.83
N SER A 205 -11.07 9.20 -24.65
CA SER A 205 -10.69 10.60 -24.40
C SER A 205 -9.17 10.89 -24.41
N ALA A 206 -8.31 9.90 -24.70
CA ALA A 206 -6.85 10.08 -24.76
C ALA A 206 -6.34 10.24 -26.21
N LEU A 207 -5.80 11.43 -26.53
CA LEU A 207 -5.01 11.70 -27.74
C LEU A 207 -3.50 11.70 -27.42
N ASP A 208 -2.80 10.81 -28.13
CA ASP A 208 -1.41 10.79 -28.62
C ASP A 208 -0.18 10.94 -27.67
N SER A 209 0.66 9.91 -27.78
CA SER A 209 2.03 9.68 -27.25
C SER A 209 2.16 8.99 -25.88
N ASP A 210 2.90 7.88 -25.87
CA ASP A 210 3.14 7.01 -24.71
C ASP A 210 4.24 7.50 -23.75
N THR A 211 4.81 8.68 -23.99
CA THR A 211 6.01 9.17 -23.29
C THR A 211 5.78 10.31 -22.29
N ASP A 212 4.54 10.74 -22.04
CA ASP A 212 4.24 11.90 -21.19
C ASP A 212 3.80 11.52 -19.76
N LYS A 213 4.51 12.01 -18.73
CA LYS A 213 4.23 11.77 -17.30
C LYS A 213 2.86 12.29 -16.85
N ASN A 214 2.25 13.17 -17.65
CA ASN A 214 0.95 13.81 -17.37
C ASN A 214 -0.20 13.25 -18.22
N LYS A 215 -0.01 12.11 -18.91
CA LYS A 215 -1.03 11.47 -19.75
C LYS A 215 -2.34 11.21 -19.00
N LEU A 216 -2.27 10.62 -17.82
CA LEU A 216 -3.45 10.32 -17.00
C LEU A 216 -4.15 11.58 -16.49
N VAL A 217 -3.40 12.63 -16.15
CA VAL A 217 -3.98 13.93 -15.74
C VAL A 217 -4.78 14.55 -16.88
N ARG A 218 -4.22 14.62 -18.09
CA ARG A 218 -4.92 15.16 -19.27
C ARG A 218 -6.15 14.33 -19.63
N HIS A 219 -6.03 13.01 -19.56
CA HIS A 219 -7.13 12.09 -19.81
C HIS A 219 -8.29 12.27 -18.82
N ASN A 220 -7.96 12.31 -17.52
CA ASN A 220 -8.94 12.54 -16.45
C ASN A 220 -9.61 13.91 -16.55
N GLU A 221 -8.86 14.94 -16.95
CA GLU A 221 -9.40 16.28 -17.20
C GLU A 221 -10.32 16.31 -18.44
N ALA A 222 -9.97 15.61 -19.51
CA ALA A 222 -10.83 15.48 -20.69
C ALA A 222 -12.16 14.77 -20.34
N ILE A 223 -12.10 13.69 -19.55
CA ILE A 223 -13.30 13.01 -19.03
C ILE A 223 -14.16 14.01 -18.25
N ARG A 224 -13.56 14.79 -17.34
CA ARG A 224 -14.27 15.80 -16.54
C ARG A 224 -14.99 16.83 -17.42
N GLN A 225 -14.27 17.42 -18.38
CA GLN A 225 -14.82 18.44 -19.28
C GLN A 225 -15.95 17.91 -20.16
N HIS A 226 -15.76 16.74 -20.77
CA HIS A 226 -16.79 16.10 -21.60
C HIS A 226 -18.04 15.74 -20.79
N THR A 227 -17.86 15.21 -19.59
CA THR A 227 -18.96 14.87 -18.69
C THR A 227 -19.76 16.11 -18.30
N LEU A 228 -19.11 17.18 -17.85
CA LEU A 228 -19.79 18.42 -17.46
C LEU A 228 -20.52 19.08 -18.64
N ALA A 229 -19.92 19.09 -19.83
CA ALA A 229 -20.57 19.64 -21.02
C ALA A 229 -21.85 18.87 -21.38
N ASP A 230 -21.79 17.54 -21.39
CA ASP A 230 -22.93 16.69 -21.72
C ASP A 230 -24.02 16.74 -20.63
N LEU A 231 -23.65 16.79 -19.35
CA LEU A 231 -24.61 16.90 -18.24
C LEU A 231 -25.34 18.25 -18.25
N LYS A 232 -24.66 19.34 -18.62
CA LYS A 232 -25.31 20.66 -18.79
C LYS A 232 -26.35 20.63 -19.92
N ILE A 233 -26.07 19.93 -21.01
CA ILE A 233 -27.03 19.72 -22.10
C ILE A 233 -28.20 18.83 -21.63
N ALA A 234 -27.88 17.73 -20.94
CA ALA A 234 -28.87 16.79 -20.42
C ALA A 234 -29.82 17.44 -19.40
N LYS A 235 -29.35 18.43 -18.63
CA LYS A 235 -30.18 19.18 -17.67
C LYS A 235 -31.02 20.25 -18.33
N ASN A 236 -30.43 21.05 -19.24
CA ASN A 236 -31.06 22.27 -19.72
C ASN A 236 -31.85 22.11 -21.02
N ILE A 237 -31.51 21.12 -21.86
CA ILE A 237 -32.07 20.97 -23.21
C ILE A 237 -32.91 19.71 -23.33
N CYS A 238 -32.41 18.56 -22.85
CA CYS A 238 -33.11 17.29 -23.01
C CYS A 238 -34.52 17.24 -22.37
N PRO A 239 -34.82 17.86 -21.21
CA PRO A 239 -36.17 17.81 -20.65
C PRO A 239 -37.25 18.46 -21.51
N THR A 240 -36.88 19.33 -22.46
CA THR A 240 -37.82 19.93 -23.42
C THR A 240 -38.30 18.92 -24.48
N TYR A 241 -37.51 17.88 -24.76
CA TYR A 241 -37.78 16.92 -25.84
C TYR A 241 -38.11 15.51 -25.34
N PHE A 242 -37.83 15.21 -24.07
CA PHE A 242 -38.08 13.91 -23.46
C PHE A 242 -39.23 13.98 -22.46
N PRO A 243 -40.19 13.04 -22.50
CA PRO A 243 -41.22 12.92 -21.48
C PRO A 243 -40.66 12.76 -20.05
N PRO A 244 -41.33 13.29 -19.00
CA PRO A 244 -40.83 13.23 -17.62
C PRO A 244 -40.54 11.81 -17.10
N ASP A 245 -41.27 10.79 -17.57
CA ASP A 245 -41.08 9.39 -17.17
C ASP A 245 -39.76 8.76 -17.67
N TYR A 246 -39.02 9.46 -18.54
CA TYR A 246 -37.69 9.03 -18.96
C TYR A 246 -36.62 9.32 -17.91
N GLY A 247 -36.83 10.30 -17.02
CA GLY A 247 -35.83 10.71 -16.04
C GLY A 247 -34.48 11.01 -16.71
N ILE A 248 -34.51 11.69 -17.86
CA ILE A 248 -33.38 11.71 -18.80
C ILE A 248 -32.08 12.20 -18.16
N PHE A 249 -32.14 13.25 -17.33
CA PHE A 249 -30.98 13.79 -16.64
C PHE A 249 -30.33 12.76 -15.70
N ASP A 250 -31.12 12.16 -14.80
CA ASP A 250 -30.64 11.14 -13.86
C ASP A 250 -30.04 9.94 -14.60
N ARG A 251 -30.65 9.52 -15.72
CA ARG A 251 -30.10 8.46 -16.57
C ARG A 251 -28.75 8.83 -17.19
N PHE A 252 -28.55 10.08 -17.61
CA PHE A 252 -27.25 10.55 -18.07
C PHE A 252 -26.20 10.54 -16.95
N VAL A 253 -26.57 10.97 -15.75
CA VAL A 253 -25.68 10.92 -14.57
C VAL A 253 -25.28 9.47 -14.26
N GLU A 254 -26.23 8.54 -14.23
CA GLU A 254 -25.98 7.10 -14.02
C GLU A 254 -25.05 6.52 -15.10
N MET A 255 -25.31 6.83 -16.38
CA MET A 255 -24.50 6.33 -17.50
C MET A 255 -23.06 6.84 -17.43
N TYR A 256 -22.86 8.13 -17.14
CA TYR A 256 -21.53 8.71 -16.96
C TYR A 256 -20.81 8.13 -15.75
N HIS A 257 -21.48 8.04 -14.60
CA HIS A 257 -20.89 7.44 -13.39
C HIS A 257 -20.42 6.00 -13.65
N ASN A 258 -21.27 5.17 -14.26
CA ASN A 258 -20.94 3.77 -14.57
C ASN A 258 -19.80 3.65 -15.58
N ALA A 259 -19.76 4.51 -16.61
CA ALA A 259 -18.68 4.52 -17.59
C ALA A 259 -17.33 4.94 -16.97
N ILE A 260 -17.34 5.97 -16.12
CA ILE A 260 -16.16 6.44 -15.39
C ILE A 260 -15.67 5.38 -14.42
N ALA A 261 -16.56 4.78 -13.62
CA ALA A 261 -16.20 3.75 -12.66
C ALA A 261 -15.58 2.51 -13.36
N ALA A 262 -16.19 2.04 -14.45
CA ALA A 262 -15.64 0.96 -15.25
C ALA A 262 -14.26 1.28 -15.86
N HIS A 263 -14.04 2.55 -16.23
CA HIS A 263 -12.73 2.99 -16.73
C HIS A 263 -11.68 3.03 -15.61
N VAL A 264 -12.03 3.58 -14.45
CA VAL A 264 -11.16 3.61 -13.27
C VAL A 264 -10.79 2.20 -12.82
N GLU A 265 -11.75 1.27 -12.80
CA GLU A 265 -11.51 -0.15 -12.50
C GLU A 265 -10.53 -0.78 -13.51
N ALA A 266 -10.70 -0.51 -14.82
CA ALA A 266 -9.78 -0.98 -15.84
C ALA A 266 -8.35 -0.46 -15.63
N LEU A 267 -8.19 0.83 -15.31
CA LEU A 267 -6.88 1.42 -14.99
C LEU A 267 -6.20 0.75 -13.79
N VAL A 268 -6.97 0.40 -12.75
CA VAL A 268 -6.45 -0.30 -11.57
C VAL A 268 -6.01 -1.72 -11.93
N VAL A 269 -6.77 -2.43 -12.79
CA VAL A 269 -6.45 -3.79 -13.24
C VAL A 269 -5.22 -3.83 -14.16
N GLU A 270 -5.05 -2.84 -15.03
CA GLU A 270 -3.88 -2.71 -15.90
C GLU A 270 -2.58 -2.46 -15.11
N GLY A 271 -2.70 -1.91 -13.90
CA GLY A 271 -1.60 -1.60 -13.01
C GLY A 271 -1.14 -0.15 -13.15
N LEU A 272 -0.97 0.51 -12.00
CA LEU A 272 -0.63 1.93 -11.92
C LEU A 272 0.79 2.12 -11.38
N THR A 273 1.50 3.09 -11.95
CA THR A 273 2.75 3.62 -11.38
C THR A 273 2.46 4.53 -10.17
N ASP A 274 3.46 4.81 -9.35
CA ASP A 274 3.31 5.59 -8.11
C ASP A 274 2.75 6.99 -8.36
N ALA A 275 3.19 7.63 -9.44
CA ALA A 275 2.66 8.93 -9.87
C ALA A 275 1.20 8.83 -10.30
N GLN A 276 0.83 7.76 -11.01
CA GLN A 276 -0.55 7.53 -11.46
C GLN A 276 -1.48 7.21 -10.28
N ILE A 277 -1.02 6.52 -9.24
CA ILE A 277 -1.81 6.26 -8.03
C ILE A 277 -2.21 7.58 -7.36
N VAL A 278 -1.26 8.51 -7.21
CA VAL A 278 -1.52 9.84 -6.62
C VAL A 278 -2.50 10.63 -7.49
N GLN A 279 -2.29 10.64 -8.81
CA GLN A 279 -3.17 11.33 -9.75
C GLN A 279 -4.59 10.76 -9.73
N LEU A 280 -4.74 9.43 -9.66
CA LEU A 280 -6.03 8.77 -9.64
C LEU A 280 -6.77 8.98 -8.32
N LEU A 281 -6.12 8.75 -7.17
CA LEU A 281 -6.72 8.98 -5.85
C LEU A 281 -7.17 10.44 -5.69
N GLY A 282 -6.34 11.38 -6.15
CA GLY A 282 -6.67 12.78 -6.20
C GLY A 282 -7.91 13.09 -7.02
N TRP A 283 -8.00 12.53 -8.22
CA TRP A 283 -9.13 12.73 -9.11
C TRP A 283 -10.43 12.09 -8.57
N ILE A 284 -10.34 10.93 -7.94
CA ILE A 284 -11.49 10.30 -7.25
C ILE A 284 -11.97 11.17 -6.09
N ASN A 285 -11.07 11.77 -5.31
CA ASN A 285 -11.44 12.68 -4.23
C ASN A 285 -12.11 13.96 -4.77
N ALA A 286 -11.67 14.46 -5.93
CA ALA A 286 -12.27 15.60 -6.63
C ALA A 286 -13.64 15.27 -7.27
N TYR A 287 -13.98 13.99 -7.47
CA TYR A 287 -15.25 13.58 -8.08
C TYR A 287 -16.48 14.12 -7.35
N HIS A 288 -16.39 14.23 -6.01
CA HIS A 288 -17.47 14.68 -5.13
C HIS A 288 -17.36 16.15 -4.70
N THR A 289 -16.58 16.97 -5.40
CA THR A 289 -16.47 18.41 -5.14
C THR A 289 -17.25 19.23 -6.16
N GLU A 290 -17.36 20.53 -5.91
CA GLU A 290 -17.98 21.50 -6.83
C GLU A 290 -17.24 21.58 -8.18
N GLU A 291 -15.99 21.11 -8.25
CA GLU A 291 -15.18 21.08 -9.47
C GLU A 291 -15.63 19.99 -10.46
N PHE A 292 -16.42 19.02 -9.99
CA PHE A 292 -16.92 17.93 -10.82
C PHE A 292 -18.40 17.64 -10.58
N MET A 293 -18.78 16.51 -9.97
CA MET A 293 -20.19 16.05 -9.98
C MET A 293 -21.08 16.75 -8.96
N LYS A 294 -20.54 17.58 -8.05
CA LYS A 294 -21.33 18.44 -7.16
C LYS A 294 -21.37 19.89 -7.60
N GLU A 295 -21.16 20.18 -8.89
CA GLU A 295 -21.35 21.52 -9.43
C GLU A 295 -22.77 22.02 -9.08
N PRO A 296 -22.94 23.18 -8.39
CA PRO A 296 -24.25 23.64 -7.91
C PRO A 296 -25.31 23.78 -9.02
N ALA A 297 -24.88 24.08 -10.24
CA ALA A 297 -25.75 24.17 -11.40
C ALA A 297 -26.37 22.83 -11.80
N LEU A 298 -25.73 21.69 -11.47
CA LEU A 298 -26.20 20.35 -11.81
C LEU A 298 -27.17 19.77 -10.77
N ASP A 299 -27.08 20.19 -9.50
CA ASP A 299 -28.00 19.79 -8.40
C ASP A 299 -28.27 18.27 -8.37
N ILE A 300 -27.20 17.47 -8.41
CA ILE A 300 -27.28 16.02 -8.49
C ILE A 300 -27.54 15.43 -7.11
N ASP A 301 -28.67 14.73 -6.95
CA ASP A 301 -28.99 13.95 -5.75
C ASP A 301 -28.67 12.46 -5.98
N PHE A 302 -27.46 12.04 -5.56
CA PHE A 302 -26.99 10.66 -5.69
C PHE A 302 -27.88 9.63 -4.98
N SER A 303 -28.71 10.03 -4.02
CA SER A 303 -29.60 9.10 -3.29
C SER A 303 -30.77 8.58 -4.13
N ARG A 304 -31.08 9.26 -5.25
CA ARG A 304 -32.17 8.92 -6.17
C ARG A 304 -31.73 8.06 -7.35
N LEU A 305 -30.42 7.89 -7.54
CA LEU A 305 -29.82 7.23 -8.70
C LEU A 305 -29.69 5.71 -8.50
N THR A 306 -29.84 4.96 -9.58
CA THR A 306 -29.59 3.51 -9.64
C THR A 306 -28.18 3.24 -10.18
N LEU A 307 -27.18 3.31 -9.30
CA LEU A 307 -25.77 3.14 -9.66
C LEU A 307 -25.38 1.64 -9.71
N GLN A 308 -24.61 1.24 -10.72
CA GLN A 308 -24.04 -0.12 -10.80
C GLN A 308 -22.74 -0.24 -10.00
N TYR A 309 -22.06 0.88 -9.81
CA TYR A 309 -20.81 1.02 -9.09
C TYR A 309 -21.02 1.81 -7.79
N PRO A 310 -20.12 1.68 -6.80
CA PRO A 310 -20.19 2.46 -5.58
C PRO A 310 -20.01 3.96 -5.88
N ILE A 311 -20.59 4.80 -5.02
CA ILE A 311 -20.61 6.27 -5.17
C ILE A 311 -19.19 6.84 -5.33
N ASN A 312 -18.17 6.22 -4.73
CA ASN A 312 -16.77 6.62 -4.83
C ASN A 312 -16.01 5.99 -6.01
N LEU A 313 -16.73 5.54 -7.05
CA LEU A 313 -16.24 4.88 -8.28
C LEU A 313 -15.62 3.49 -8.06
N LEU A 314 -14.95 3.27 -6.94
CA LEU A 314 -14.33 2.00 -6.55
C LEU A 314 -14.83 1.52 -5.18
N PRO A 315 -14.79 0.20 -4.90
CA PRO A 315 -15.04 -0.33 -3.57
C PRO A 315 -14.01 0.20 -2.56
N GLU A 316 -14.43 0.45 -1.31
CA GLU A 316 -13.54 1.00 -0.26
C GLU A 316 -12.29 0.14 -0.06
N GLN A 317 -12.42 -1.19 -0.15
CA GLN A 317 -11.29 -2.10 -0.05
C GLN A 317 -10.21 -1.86 -1.14
N GLN A 318 -10.61 -1.54 -2.37
CA GLN A 318 -9.67 -1.25 -3.46
C GLN A 318 -9.03 0.14 -3.28
N LEU A 319 -9.82 1.13 -2.84
CA LEU A 319 -9.30 2.46 -2.49
C LEU A 319 -8.27 2.37 -1.37
N ASP A 320 -8.56 1.62 -0.31
CA ASP A 320 -7.64 1.39 0.80
C ASP A 320 -6.36 0.67 0.36
N SER A 321 -6.47 -0.30 -0.55
CA SER A 321 -5.30 -0.95 -1.15
C SER A 321 -4.39 0.04 -1.87
N LEU A 322 -4.96 0.95 -2.68
CA LEU A 322 -4.20 2.00 -3.39
C LEU A 322 -3.56 3.00 -2.41
N ARG A 323 -4.32 3.42 -1.38
CA ARG A 323 -3.84 4.31 -0.32
C ARG A 323 -2.67 3.68 0.44
N GLN A 324 -2.80 2.41 0.83
CA GLN A 324 -1.74 1.67 1.52
C GLN A 324 -0.50 1.49 0.65
N GLN A 325 -0.67 1.19 -0.64
CA GLN A 325 0.44 1.08 -1.60
C GLN A 325 1.20 2.41 -1.72
N TYR A 326 0.50 3.54 -1.83
CA TYR A 326 1.11 4.86 -1.85
C TYR A 326 1.91 5.14 -0.56
N ILE A 327 1.30 4.90 0.61
CA ILE A 327 1.95 5.14 1.91
C ILE A 327 3.20 4.26 2.03
N ALA A 328 3.09 2.96 1.74
CA ALA A 328 4.20 2.02 1.86
C ALA A 328 5.40 2.46 1.02
N LYS A 329 5.20 2.81 -0.26
CA LYS A 329 6.28 3.26 -1.14
C LYS A 329 6.86 4.62 -0.74
N THR A 330 6.01 5.54 -0.28
CA THR A 330 6.47 6.87 0.19
C THR A 330 7.33 6.73 1.46
N VAL A 331 6.94 5.86 2.39
CA VAL A 331 7.70 5.56 3.60
C VAL A 331 9.00 4.81 3.28
N GLU A 332 8.98 3.86 2.33
CA GLU A 332 10.19 3.18 1.85
C GLU A 332 11.20 4.16 1.24
N ARG A 333 10.71 5.11 0.44
CA ARG A 333 11.53 6.20 -0.12
C ARG A 333 12.14 7.07 0.98
N LEU A 334 11.35 7.43 1.99
CA LEU A 334 11.83 8.18 3.15
C LEU A 334 12.91 7.40 3.91
N CYS A 335 12.68 6.11 4.16
CA CYS A 335 13.64 5.21 4.80
C CYS A 335 14.98 5.21 4.05
N THR A 336 14.92 4.98 2.73
CA THR A 336 16.10 4.96 1.86
C THR A 336 16.85 6.30 1.90
N TRP A 337 16.14 7.43 1.89
CA TRP A 337 16.78 8.75 2.02
C TRP A 337 17.48 8.90 3.36
N LEU A 338 16.80 8.61 4.48
CA LEU A 338 17.38 8.76 5.81
C LEU A 338 18.63 7.88 6.00
N THR A 339 18.59 6.64 5.52
CA THR A 339 19.76 5.74 5.54
C THR A 339 20.91 6.27 4.70
N ASN A 340 20.63 6.78 3.50
CA ASN A 340 21.66 7.35 2.62
C ASN A 340 22.24 8.65 3.19
N SER A 341 21.39 9.51 3.77
CA SER A 341 21.79 10.75 4.44
C SER A 341 22.74 10.47 5.61
N LEU A 342 22.40 9.50 6.47
CA LEU A 342 23.29 9.08 7.55
C LEU A 342 24.59 8.50 7.00
N THR A 343 24.51 7.62 6.01
CA THR A 343 25.70 6.99 5.39
C THR A 343 26.66 8.03 4.82
N LYS A 344 26.12 9.06 4.15
CA LYS A 344 26.91 10.19 3.66
C LYS A 344 27.57 10.95 4.81
N ASP A 345 26.83 11.24 5.87
CA ASP A 345 27.37 11.96 7.03
C ASP A 345 28.49 11.19 7.75
N LEU A 346 28.40 9.85 7.81
CA LEU A 346 29.49 9.01 8.34
C LEU A 346 30.81 9.18 7.60
N THR A 347 30.77 9.46 6.29
CA THR A 347 31.98 9.75 5.52
C THR A 347 32.57 11.10 5.88
N ASP A 348 31.73 12.05 6.28
CA ASP A 348 32.17 13.39 6.68
C ASP A 348 32.92 13.33 8.01
N TRP A 349 32.51 12.49 8.96
CA TRP A 349 33.18 12.37 10.27
C TRP A 349 34.64 11.92 10.18
N ARG A 350 35.05 11.31 9.06
CA ARG A 350 36.43 10.83 8.84
C ARG A 350 37.28 11.79 8.01
N ARG A 351 36.78 12.98 7.70
CA ARG A 351 37.54 13.98 6.93
C ARG A 351 38.72 14.51 7.74
N GLN A 352 39.75 14.93 7.01
CA GLN A 352 40.94 15.58 7.56
C GLN A 352 40.77 17.10 7.67
N VAL A 353 39.53 17.57 7.83
CA VAL A 353 39.15 18.98 8.00
C VAL A 353 38.07 19.05 9.07
N ALA A 354 38.07 20.11 9.87
CA ALA A 354 37.04 20.35 10.87
C ALA A 354 35.65 20.55 10.23
N PRO A 355 34.56 20.19 10.93
CA PRO A 355 33.21 20.56 10.51
C PRO A 355 33.04 22.08 10.44
N GLU A 356 32.08 22.51 9.63
CA GLU A 356 31.78 23.93 9.45
C GLU A 356 31.10 24.53 10.69
N LEU A 357 31.19 25.85 10.83
CA LEU A 357 30.53 26.62 11.87
C LEU A 357 29.31 27.34 11.30
N ASP A 358 28.18 27.27 12.00
CA ASP A 358 26.95 27.97 11.60
C ASP A 358 27.06 29.48 11.86
N GLY A 359 26.01 30.24 11.51
CA GLY A 359 25.99 31.69 11.72
C GLY A 359 26.05 32.13 13.19
N SER A 360 25.92 31.20 14.14
CA SER A 360 26.06 31.42 15.58
C SER A 360 27.35 30.81 16.14
N SER A 361 28.29 30.43 15.28
CA SER A 361 29.56 29.80 15.62
C SER A 361 29.42 28.44 16.31
N TYR A 362 28.41 27.64 15.97
CA TYR A 362 28.30 26.25 16.42
C TYR A 362 28.68 25.26 15.33
N TYR A 363 29.38 24.18 15.70
CA TYR A 363 29.72 23.13 14.74
C TYR A 363 28.47 22.45 14.17
N PHE A 364 28.46 22.19 12.88
CA PHE A 364 27.39 21.45 12.20
C PHE A 364 27.93 20.58 11.06
N THR A 365 27.11 19.61 10.64
CA THR A 365 27.32 18.87 9.38
C THR A 365 26.11 19.02 8.47
N GLY A 366 26.17 18.45 7.26
CA GLY A 366 25.02 18.47 6.35
C GLY A 366 23.82 17.65 6.80
N LEU A 367 23.94 16.81 7.85
CA LEU A 367 22.90 15.85 8.23
C LEU A 367 21.52 16.47 8.50
N PRO A 368 21.37 17.58 9.26
CA PRO A 368 20.05 18.15 9.52
C PRO A 368 19.34 18.56 8.24
N VAL A 369 20.04 19.16 7.28
CA VAL A 369 19.47 19.53 5.99
C VAL A 369 19.10 18.28 5.19
N LEU A 370 19.98 17.29 5.11
CA LEU A 370 19.75 16.03 4.40
C LEU A 370 18.58 15.21 4.97
N VAL A 371 18.27 15.36 6.26
CA VAL A 371 17.14 14.69 6.94
C VAL A 371 15.85 15.50 6.85
N MET A 372 15.92 16.84 6.94
CA MET A 372 14.73 17.69 6.97
C MET A 372 14.19 18.06 5.60
N THR A 373 15.02 18.17 4.56
CA THR A 373 14.56 18.42 3.18
C THR A 373 13.52 17.41 2.66
N PRO A 374 13.70 16.07 2.75
CA PRO A 374 12.70 15.12 2.25
C PRO A 374 11.43 15.15 3.11
N LEU A 375 11.58 15.35 4.43
CA LEU A 375 10.45 15.46 5.35
C LEU A 375 9.61 16.68 4.98
N ASN A 376 10.24 17.82 4.73
CA ASN A 376 9.56 19.02 4.27
C ASN A 376 8.96 18.87 2.87
N GLU A 377 9.52 18.05 1.97
CA GLU A 377 8.89 17.80 0.67
C GLU A 377 7.69 16.85 0.77
N MET A 378 7.76 15.83 1.63
CA MET A 378 6.70 14.82 1.77
C MET A 378 5.57 15.29 2.69
N ILE A 379 5.90 16.10 3.69
CA ILE A 379 4.97 16.65 4.68
C ILE A 379 4.56 18.08 4.31
N GLY A 380 5.50 18.88 3.81
CA GLY A 380 5.41 20.35 3.85
C GLY A 380 4.28 20.95 3.01
N LYS A 381 3.60 21.88 3.67
CA LYS A 381 2.36 22.58 3.27
C LYS A 381 1.14 21.68 3.13
N GLY A 382 1.12 20.45 3.62
CA GLY A 382 -0.10 19.63 3.80
C GLY A 382 -0.97 19.36 2.56
N ASN A 383 -0.70 19.97 1.41
CA ASN A 383 -1.66 20.07 0.31
C ASN A 383 -1.86 18.71 -0.34
N LEU A 384 -0.79 17.95 -0.58
CA LEU A 384 -0.92 16.64 -1.21
C LEU A 384 -1.54 15.59 -0.27
N LEU A 385 -1.12 15.56 0.99
CA LEU A 385 -1.69 14.62 1.97
C LEU A 385 -3.15 14.95 2.29
N ASN A 386 -3.50 16.23 2.41
CA ASN A 386 -4.89 16.67 2.55
C ASN A 386 -5.70 16.33 1.30
N PHE A 387 -5.13 16.54 0.11
CA PHE A 387 -5.76 16.20 -1.17
C PHE A 387 -6.02 14.70 -1.33
N LEU A 388 -5.15 13.84 -0.79
CA LEU A 388 -5.32 12.38 -0.80
C LEU A 388 -6.28 11.87 0.29
N GLY A 389 -6.62 12.71 1.28
CA GLY A 389 -7.62 12.44 2.30
C GLY A 389 -7.04 12.25 3.70
N SER A 390 -7.89 12.50 4.72
CA SER A 390 -7.50 12.48 6.14
C SER A 390 -6.92 11.14 6.62
N SER A 391 -7.47 10.02 6.14
CA SER A 391 -6.98 8.67 6.47
C SER A 391 -5.55 8.42 5.97
N VAL A 392 -5.23 8.88 4.76
CA VAL A 392 -3.88 8.76 4.17
C VAL A 392 -2.90 9.63 4.94
N ARG A 393 -3.29 10.88 5.21
CA ARG A 393 -2.51 11.83 6.02
C ARG A 393 -2.17 11.25 7.39
N GLU A 394 -3.19 10.79 8.12
CA GLU A 394 -3.02 10.19 9.45
C GLU A 394 -2.05 9.01 9.42
N SER A 395 -2.30 8.06 8.52
CA SER A 395 -1.48 6.85 8.40
C SER A 395 -0.03 7.17 8.04
N PHE A 396 0.19 8.13 7.14
CA PHE A 396 1.53 8.58 6.77
C PHE A 396 2.27 9.24 7.93
N LEU A 397 1.62 10.15 8.67
CA LEU A 397 2.24 10.84 9.80
C LEU A 397 2.64 9.87 10.92
N ILE A 398 1.82 8.86 11.21
CA ILE A 398 2.17 7.79 12.17
C ILE A 398 3.43 7.05 11.70
N ARG A 399 3.45 6.60 10.44
CA ARG A 399 4.60 5.88 9.86
C ARG A 399 5.85 6.75 9.79
N CYS A 400 5.70 8.05 9.57
CA CYS A 400 6.80 9.00 9.54
C CYS A 400 7.47 9.13 10.92
N VAL A 401 6.67 9.23 12.00
CA VAL A 401 7.20 9.23 13.37
C VAL A 401 7.93 7.93 13.68
N ASP A 402 7.39 6.77 13.27
CA ASP A 402 8.06 5.48 13.44
C ASP A 402 9.39 5.42 12.67
N GLN A 403 9.43 5.96 11.45
CA GLN A 403 10.64 5.99 10.63
C GLN A 403 11.72 6.89 11.25
N MET A 404 11.32 8.02 11.84
CA MET A 404 12.26 8.90 12.57
C MET A 404 12.79 8.25 13.85
N LYS A 405 11.97 7.44 14.56
CA LYS A 405 12.42 6.63 15.70
C LYS A 405 13.48 5.60 15.28
N PHE A 406 13.29 4.95 14.14
CA PHE A 406 14.29 4.02 13.60
C PHE A 406 15.60 4.76 13.25
N PHE A 407 15.48 5.90 12.56
CA PHE A 407 16.63 6.73 12.18
C PHE A 407 17.45 7.19 13.39
N VAL A 408 16.82 7.73 14.44
CA VAL A 408 17.56 8.19 15.63
C VAL A 408 18.28 7.04 16.34
N GLY A 409 17.67 5.84 16.36
CA GLY A 409 18.32 4.64 16.91
C GLY A 409 19.56 4.23 16.11
N GLU A 410 19.48 4.23 14.78
CA GLU A 410 20.63 3.94 13.93
C GLU A 410 21.71 5.03 14.02
N TYR A 411 21.32 6.30 14.08
CA TYR A 411 22.23 7.42 14.26
C TYR A 411 23.03 7.29 15.58
N ASP A 412 22.34 6.97 16.67
CA ASP A 412 22.96 6.69 17.97
C ASP A 412 23.96 5.52 17.90
N ASN A 413 23.55 4.40 17.29
CA ASN A 413 24.39 3.23 17.12
C ASN A 413 25.65 3.54 16.33
N LYS A 414 25.56 4.37 15.29
CA LYS A 414 26.72 4.78 14.50
C LYS A 414 27.66 5.70 15.26
N LEU A 415 27.16 6.61 16.08
CA LEU A 415 27.98 7.44 16.96
C LEU A 415 28.73 6.61 18.00
N LYS A 416 28.08 5.60 18.59
CA LYS A 416 28.73 4.63 19.49
C LYS A 416 29.84 3.85 18.80
N GLN A 417 29.61 3.40 17.56
CA GLN A 417 30.63 2.72 16.75
C GLN A 417 31.80 3.66 16.42
N TYR A 418 31.52 4.91 16.08
CA TYR A 418 32.52 5.94 15.81
C TYR A 418 33.39 6.21 17.03
N HIS A 419 32.79 6.39 18.20
CA HIS A 419 33.50 6.54 19.46
C HIS A 419 34.34 5.32 19.82
N THR A 420 33.80 4.11 19.66
CA THR A 420 34.54 2.86 19.90
C THR A 420 35.77 2.76 18.99
N ALA A 421 35.64 3.14 17.72
CA ALA A 421 36.76 3.15 16.77
C ALA A 421 37.83 4.20 17.15
N TYR A 422 37.40 5.37 17.63
CA TYR A 422 38.31 6.40 18.14
C TYR A 422 39.13 5.91 19.34
N LEU A 423 38.50 5.21 20.29
CA LEU A 423 39.20 4.66 21.46
C LEU A 423 40.22 3.57 21.09
N GLN A 424 40.04 2.88 19.96
CA GLN A 424 40.99 1.88 19.45
C GLN A 424 42.24 2.52 18.83
N ASP A 425 42.06 3.54 18.00
CA ASP A 425 43.17 4.28 17.38
C ASP A 425 42.81 5.75 17.17
N ARG A 426 43.21 6.57 18.14
CA ARG A 426 42.97 8.03 18.15
C ARG A 426 43.61 8.75 16.96
N SER A 427 44.70 8.22 16.41
CA SER A 427 45.47 8.89 15.36
C SER A 427 44.72 8.98 14.02
N GLN A 428 43.72 8.12 13.82
CA GLN A 428 42.90 8.11 12.61
C GLN A 428 41.83 9.20 12.59
N PHE A 429 41.56 9.87 13.71
CA PHE A 429 40.44 10.80 13.87
C PHE A 429 40.91 12.18 14.33
N ARG A 430 41.49 12.94 13.40
CA ARG A 430 42.10 14.25 13.69
C ARG A 430 41.14 15.27 14.32
N PHE A 431 39.89 15.33 13.84
CA PHE A 431 38.87 16.28 14.27
C PHE A 431 37.72 15.60 15.01
N TYR A 432 38.06 14.58 15.82
CA TYR A 432 37.08 13.71 16.47
C TYR A 432 36.06 14.50 17.32
N ILE A 433 36.56 15.42 18.15
CA ILE A 433 35.73 16.16 19.11
C ILE A 433 34.81 17.12 18.38
N GLU A 434 35.34 17.85 17.41
CA GLU A 434 34.60 18.79 16.59
C GLU A 434 33.41 18.08 15.93
N TYR A 435 33.63 16.88 15.36
CA TYR A 435 32.56 16.07 14.80
C TYR A 435 31.58 15.54 15.86
N ILE A 436 32.04 15.13 17.04
CA ILE A 436 31.13 14.72 18.13
C ILE A 436 30.23 15.88 18.58
N LEU A 437 30.79 17.08 18.72
CA LEU A 437 30.04 18.29 19.07
C LEU A 437 29.09 18.71 17.95
N ALA A 438 29.52 18.61 16.69
CA ALA A 438 28.66 18.84 15.52
C ALA A 438 27.44 17.90 15.55
N ASN A 439 27.65 16.61 15.84
CA ASN A 439 26.59 15.62 15.90
C ASN A 439 25.63 15.85 17.09
N ALA A 440 26.13 16.35 18.24
CA ALA A 440 25.28 16.81 19.34
C ALA A 440 24.37 17.97 18.90
N ASN A 441 24.94 18.98 18.24
CA ASN A 441 24.18 20.12 17.71
C ASN A 441 23.16 19.67 16.65
N ASN A 442 23.55 18.78 15.73
CA ASN A 442 22.69 18.23 14.69
C ASN A 442 21.48 17.50 15.28
N ALA A 443 21.69 16.66 16.31
CA ALA A 443 20.61 15.93 16.97
C ALA A 443 19.55 16.88 17.55
N MET A 444 19.99 17.99 18.16
CA MET A 444 19.09 19.03 18.67
C MET A 444 18.33 19.72 17.53
N VAL A 445 19.03 20.12 16.46
CA VAL A 445 18.41 20.78 15.30
C VAL A 445 17.37 19.89 14.63
N ILE A 446 17.67 18.61 14.40
CA ILE A 446 16.75 17.65 13.79
C ILE A 446 15.52 17.48 14.68
N ALA A 447 15.71 17.31 16.00
CA ALA A 447 14.61 17.19 16.94
C ALA A 447 13.71 18.44 16.92
N GLU A 448 14.28 19.64 17.06
CA GLU A 448 13.52 20.90 17.05
C GLU A 448 12.78 21.11 15.71
N SER A 449 13.45 20.87 14.59
CA SER A 449 12.87 21.06 13.25
C SER A 449 11.73 20.08 12.99
N PHE A 450 11.92 18.79 13.29
CA PHE A 450 10.88 17.78 13.11
C PHE A 450 9.66 18.05 14.00
N MET A 451 9.90 18.40 15.27
CA MET A 451 8.83 18.79 16.19
C MET A 451 8.04 19.97 15.64
N SER A 452 8.71 21.00 15.12
CA SER A 452 8.05 22.19 14.56
C SER A 452 7.15 21.82 13.38
N VAL A 453 7.67 21.01 12.44
CA VAL A 453 6.92 20.57 11.25
C VAL A 453 5.69 19.75 11.67
N MET A 454 5.87 18.77 12.56
CA MET A 454 4.77 17.92 13.03
C MET A 454 3.70 18.71 13.79
N MET A 455 4.10 19.64 14.65
CA MET A 455 3.15 20.44 15.43
C MET A 455 2.37 21.42 14.54
N GLN A 456 2.97 21.91 13.46
CA GLN A 456 2.29 22.76 12.48
C GLN A 456 1.23 21.96 11.71
N GLU A 457 1.56 20.75 11.24
CA GLU A 457 0.60 19.89 10.51
C GLU A 457 -0.53 19.35 11.40
N LEU A 458 -0.28 19.22 12.71
CA LEU A 458 -1.26 18.74 13.69
C LEU A 458 -2.06 19.88 14.34
N ALA A 459 -1.91 21.13 13.91
CA ALA A 459 -2.50 22.29 14.57
C ALA A 459 -4.04 22.23 14.61
N GLU A 460 -4.66 21.79 13.51
CA GLU A 460 -6.12 21.75 13.35
C GLU A 460 -6.75 20.41 13.76
N ASP A 461 -5.95 19.34 13.91
CA ASP A 461 -6.41 17.97 14.18
C ASP A 461 -6.11 17.57 15.63
N THR A 462 -6.96 17.99 16.56
CA THR A 462 -6.78 17.75 18.01
C THR A 462 -6.76 16.26 18.38
N GLN A 463 -7.53 15.42 17.69
CA GLN A 463 -7.57 13.99 17.95
C GLN A 463 -6.27 13.31 17.51
N LEU A 464 -5.77 13.59 16.31
CA LEU A 464 -4.50 13.04 15.85
C LEU A 464 -3.33 13.60 16.66
N LYS A 465 -3.37 14.89 17.00
CA LYS A 465 -2.40 15.53 17.89
C LYS A 465 -2.30 14.79 19.22
N GLY A 466 -3.43 14.51 19.88
CA GLY A 466 -3.44 13.76 21.15
C GLY A 466 -2.80 12.36 21.03
N ARG A 467 -3.04 11.66 19.91
CA ARG A 467 -2.48 10.33 19.64
C ARG A 467 -0.97 10.36 19.40
N LEU A 468 -0.48 11.33 18.64
CA LEU A 468 0.94 11.42 18.26
C LEU A 468 1.80 12.16 19.29
N GLN A 469 1.22 13.00 20.15
CA GLN A 469 1.97 13.84 21.09
C GLN A 469 2.96 13.03 21.96
N SER A 470 2.50 11.90 22.51
CA SER A 470 3.36 11.04 23.34
C SER A 470 4.53 10.47 22.54
N GLN A 471 4.27 9.98 21.33
CA GLN A 471 5.29 9.41 20.46
C GLN A 471 6.31 10.45 20.00
N ILE A 472 5.83 11.66 19.69
CA ILE A 472 6.65 12.79 19.28
C ILE A 472 7.54 13.25 20.46
N ASN A 473 7.00 13.32 21.68
CA ASN A 473 7.77 13.64 22.88
C ASN A 473 8.83 12.57 23.19
N GLN A 474 8.48 11.29 23.03
CA GLN A 474 9.44 10.18 23.14
C GLN A 474 10.58 10.32 22.13
N LEU A 475 10.27 10.65 20.88
CA LEU A 475 11.26 10.86 19.84
C LEU A 475 12.20 12.03 20.19
N LYS A 476 11.66 13.15 20.72
CA LYS A 476 12.49 14.25 21.24
C LYS A 476 13.43 13.78 22.35
N SER A 477 12.94 12.94 23.27
CA SER A 477 13.77 12.36 24.31
C SER A 477 14.87 11.45 23.75
N GLN A 478 14.59 10.68 22.69
CA GLN A 478 15.60 9.84 22.02
C GLN A 478 16.72 10.66 21.39
N PHE A 479 16.41 11.77 20.71
CA PHE A 479 17.44 12.70 20.23
C PHE A 479 18.23 13.36 21.39
N GLY A 480 17.57 13.59 22.53
CA GLY A 480 18.24 14.01 23.76
C GLY A 480 19.26 12.98 24.25
N ILE A 481 18.97 11.69 24.17
CA ILE A 481 19.91 10.60 24.49
C ILE A 481 21.12 10.63 23.56
N VAL A 482 20.92 10.85 22.25
CA VAL A 482 22.03 11.00 21.29
C VAL A 482 22.92 12.19 21.66
N THR A 483 22.31 13.32 21.98
CA THR A 483 23.03 14.53 22.42
C THR A 483 23.87 14.24 23.67
N GLU A 484 23.30 13.51 24.64
CA GLU A 484 24.00 13.11 25.86
C GLU A 484 25.14 12.12 25.60
N HIS A 485 24.98 11.15 24.70
CA HIS A 485 26.06 10.25 24.31
C HIS A 485 27.23 11.01 23.66
N CYS A 486 26.94 12.00 22.79
CA CYS A 486 27.98 12.87 22.24
C CYS A 486 28.69 13.66 23.34
N ARG A 487 27.93 14.24 24.28
CA ARG A 487 28.50 14.98 25.42
C ARG A 487 29.42 14.09 26.27
N LEU A 488 28.99 12.88 26.61
CA LEU A 488 29.79 11.90 27.35
C LEU A 488 31.06 11.48 26.58
N SER A 489 30.96 11.31 25.26
CA SER A 489 32.10 10.98 24.41
C SER A 489 33.14 12.11 24.36
N ALA A 490 32.68 13.36 24.33
CA ALA A 490 33.55 14.54 24.40
C ALA A 490 34.20 14.66 25.79
N GLU A 491 33.42 14.48 26.86
CA GLU A 491 33.90 14.47 28.25
C GLU A 491 35.00 13.43 28.45
N GLU A 492 34.79 12.18 28.01
CA GLU A 492 35.77 11.11 28.11
C GLU A 492 37.07 11.46 27.39
N THR A 493 36.97 12.07 26.20
CA THR A 493 38.14 12.47 25.42
C THR A 493 39.00 13.50 26.15
N VAL A 494 38.38 14.57 26.67
CA VAL A 494 39.07 15.58 27.48
C VAL A 494 39.72 14.92 28.69
N MET A 495 38.97 14.06 29.38
CA MET A 495 39.45 13.40 30.57
C MET A 495 40.63 12.47 30.27
N MET A 496 40.67 11.74 29.15
CA MET A 496 41.82 10.88 28.82
C MET A 496 43.15 11.65 28.77
N ASP A 497 43.14 12.86 28.22
CA ASP A 497 44.33 13.70 28.16
C ASP A 497 44.63 14.35 29.53
N MET A 498 43.61 14.74 30.28
CA MET A 498 43.80 15.19 31.68
C MET A 498 44.38 14.09 32.58
N HIS A 499 43.98 12.82 32.37
CA HIS A 499 44.56 11.69 33.09
C HIS A 499 46.05 11.53 32.79
N SER A 500 46.51 11.91 31.59
CA SER A 500 47.92 11.90 31.25
C SER A 500 48.72 12.93 32.07
N VAL A 501 48.13 14.11 32.33
CA VAL A 501 48.71 15.15 33.21
C VAL A 501 48.66 14.71 34.68
N LEU A 502 47.52 14.19 35.13
CA LEU A 502 47.34 13.64 36.49
C LEU A 502 48.33 12.51 36.81
N LYS A 503 48.77 11.75 35.81
CA LYS A 503 49.80 10.70 36.02
C LYS A 503 51.13 11.25 36.50
N ASN A 504 51.41 12.56 36.39
CA ASN A 504 52.62 13.15 36.94
C ASN A 504 52.48 13.57 38.42
N VAL A 505 51.27 13.92 38.89
CA VAL A 505 51.01 14.40 40.26
C VAL A 505 51.45 13.37 41.31
N MET A 506 52.14 13.78 42.38
CA MET A 506 52.70 12.88 43.41
C MET A 506 53.78 11.90 42.90
N THR A 507 54.42 12.19 41.75
CA THR A 507 55.65 11.50 41.32
C THR A 507 56.89 12.28 41.77
N PRO A 508 58.09 11.66 41.75
CA PRO A 508 59.34 12.38 42.00
C PRO A 508 59.59 13.54 41.02
N GLN A 509 59.10 13.43 39.78
CA GLN A 509 59.26 14.48 38.77
C GLN A 509 58.39 15.70 39.09
N TRP A 510 57.15 15.49 39.55
CA TRP A 510 56.25 16.57 39.97
C TRP A 510 56.75 17.36 41.19
N LEU A 511 57.53 16.73 42.06
CA LEU A 511 58.17 17.39 43.21
C LEU A 511 59.34 18.31 42.85
N LEU A 512 59.80 18.30 41.59
CA LEU A 512 60.90 19.16 41.19
C LEU A 512 60.45 20.63 41.05
N PRO A 513 61.33 21.61 41.34
CA PRO A 513 60.99 23.02 41.20
C PRO A 513 60.64 23.45 39.76
N ASP A 514 61.19 22.77 38.76
CA ASP A 514 61.00 23.03 37.32
C ASP A 514 59.82 22.27 36.71
N ASP A 515 59.03 21.55 37.52
CA ASP A 515 57.82 20.87 37.04
C ASP A 515 56.77 21.85 36.51
N ILE A 516 56.16 21.47 35.39
CA ILE A 516 55.20 22.26 34.62
C ILE A 516 53.76 21.71 34.70
N THR A 517 53.44 20.86 35.68
CA THR A 517 52.15 20.15 35.75
C THR A 517 50.95 21.11 35.82
N ALA A 518 51.02 22.14 36.65
CA ALA A 518 50.01 23.20 36.72
C ALA A 518 49.76 23.86 35.35
N SER A 519 50.85 24.22 34.65
CA SER A 519 50.78 24.84 33.33
C SER A 519 50.24 23.86 32.27
N CYS A 520 50.55 22.57 32.38
CA CYS A 520 49.99 21.54 31.51
C CYS A 520 48.48 21.39 31.70
N PHE A 521 47.97 21.46 32.94
CA PHE A 521 46.53 21.47 33.19
C PHE A 521 45.85 22.66 32.53
N SER A 522 46.30 23.88 32.80
CA SER A 522 45.71 25.09 32.23
C SER A 522 45.84 25.16 30.71
N GLY A 523 46.99 24.74 30.15
CA GLY A 523 47.22 24.69 28.71
C GLY A 523 46.31 23.69 28.01
N THR A 524 46.22 22.47 28.54
CA THR A 524 45.32 21.45 27.98
C THR A 524 43.86 21.91 28.07
N LEU A 525 43.43 22.50 29.20
CA LEU A 525 42.06 23.03 29.31
C LEU A 525 41.80 24.14 28.29
N ALA A 526 42.78 25.02 28.04
CA ALA A 526 42.65 26.09 27.05
C ALA A 526 42.51 25.56 25.62
N ASP A 527 43.33 24.60 25.23
CA ASP A 527 43.26 24.01 23.89
C ASP A 527 41.88 23.37 23.64
N TYR A 528 41.33 22.68 24.65
CA TYR A 528 40.00 22.09 24.55
C TYR A 528 38.88 23.14 24.60
N ASP A 529 38.98 24.16 25.44
CA ASP A 529 37.98 25.22 25.59
C ASP A 529 37.68 25.94 24.26
N GLU A 530 38.74 26.22 23.47
CA GLU A 530 38.60 26.79 22.12
C GLU A 530 37.68 25.94 21.23
N THR A 531 37.72 24.62 21.39
CA THR A 531 36.88 23.68 20.63
C THR A 531 35.50 23.50 21.26
N LEU A 532 35.42 23.35 22.58
CA LEU A 532 34.18 23.02 23.29
C LEU A 532 33.13 24.12 23.18
N ARG A 533 33.53 25.39 23.12
CA ARG A 533 32.63 26.55 23.01
C ARG A 533 31.73 26.55 21.76
N HIS A 534 32.05 25.74 20.77
CA HIS A 534 31.28 25.57 19.53
C HIS A 534 30.13 24.55 19.64
N VAL A 535 29.86 24.01 20.83
CA VAL A 535 28.61 23.29 21.11
C VAL A 535 27.56 24.23 21.69
N ARG A 536 26.27 23.90 21.53
CA ARG A 536 25.18 24.75 22.05
C ARG A 536 25.33 25.03 23.56
N PRO A 537 24.94 26.22 24.06
CA PRO A 537 25.29 26.68 25.41
C PRO A 537 24.83 25.76 26.55
N ASN A 538 23.65 25.14 26.41
CA ASN A 538 23.14 24.20 27.41
C ASN A 538 24.03 22.95 27.53
N VAL A 539 24.51 22.42 26.40
CA VAL A 539 25.40 21.26 26.36
C VAL A 539 26.79 21.66 26.85
N TYR A 540 27.28 22.83 26.45
CA TYR A 540 28.57 23.36 26.88
C TYR A 540 28.65 23.47 28.41
N GLN A 541 27.66 24.11 29.05
CA GLN A 541 27.65 24.28 30.50
C GLN A 541 27.66 22.94 31.23
N GLN A 542 26.82 22.00 30.81
CA GLN A 542 26.79 20.65 31.38
C GLN A 542 28.12 19.92 31.20
N LEU A 543 28.77 20.10 30.05
CA LEU A 543 30.05 19.47 29.74
C LEU A 543 31.18 20.01 30.63
N VAL A 544 31.34 21.34 30.73
CA VAL A 544 32.42 21.93 31.53
C VAL A 544 32.25 21.71 33.03
N ASP A 545 30.99 21.73 33.53
CA ASP A 545 30.70 21.39 34.92
C ASP A 545 31.15 19.95 35.24
N ARG A 546 30.80 19.00 34.36
CA ARG A 546 31.17 17.59 34.52
C ARG A 546 32.66 17.35 34.42
N ILE A 547 33.35 18.01 33.49
CA ILE A 547 34.81 17.94 33.37
C ILE A 547 35.46 18.43 34.68
N ALA A 548 35.02 19.57 35.21
CA ALA A 548 35.55 20.12 36.45
C ALA A 548 35.28 19.23 37.66
N GLU A 549 34.07 18.67 37.79
CA GLU A 549 33.70 17.70 38.84
C GLU A 549 34.59 16.45 38.78
N ARG A 550 34.72 15.86 37.58
CA ARG A 550 35.45 14.61 37.38
C ARG A 550 36.95 14.79 37.56
N LEU A 551 37.50 15.91 37.10
CA LEU A 551 38.91 16.25 37.31
C LEU A 551 39.24 16.41 38.80
N LEU A 552 38.37 17.06 39.58
CA LEU A 552 38.54 17.18 41.03
C LEU A 552 38.56 15.81 41.71
N ILE A 553 37.60 14.94 41.36
CA ILE A 553 37.54 13.58 41.92
C ILE A 553 38.83 12.80 41.61
N GLU A 554 39.26 12.79 40.35
CA GLU A 554 40.45 12.03 39.93
C GLU A 554 41.73 12.59 40.56
N TYR A 555 41.83 13.92 40.72
CA TYR A 555 42.93 14.54 41.44
C TYR A 555 42.97 14.07 42.90
N ILE A 556 41.85 14.11 43.62
CA ILE A 556 41.77 13.65 45.01
C ILE A 556 42.11 12.15 45.10
N LYS A 557 41.63 11.33 44.16
CA LYS A 557 41.98 9.90 44.10
C LYS A 557 43.49 9.69 43.95
N VAL A 558 44.17 10.46 43.09
CA VAL A 558 45.63 10.38 42.95
C VAL A 558 46.32 10.70 44.28
N LEU A 559 45.90 11.76 44.98
CA LEU A 559 46.47 12.12 46.28
C LEU A 559 46.31 11.02 47.34
N LEU A 560 45.15 10.35 47.36
CA LEU A 560 44.85 9.32 48.36
C LEU A 560 45.50 7.97 48.07
N THR A 561 45.64 7.61 46.78
CA THR A 561 46.05 6.24 46.40
C THR A 561 47.53 6.12 46.06
N ARG A 562 48.18 7.20 45.63
CA ARG A 562 49.56 7.16 45.17
C ARG A 562 50.54 7.34 46.34
N ARG A 563 51.41 6.35 46.53
CA ARG A 563 52.47 6.42 47.55
C ARG A 563 53.61 7.30 47.06
N CYS A 564 53.86 8.40 47.77
CA CYS A 564 55.04 9.24 47.62
C CYS A 564 55.87 9.20 48.90
N ILE A 565 57.20 9.06 48.78
CA ILE A 565 58.12 9.01 49.92
C ILE A 565 58.88 10.33 49.99
N PHE A 566 58.61 11.13 51.02
CA PHE A 566 59.34 12.37 51.28
C PHE A 566 60.60 12.08 52.09
N ARG A 567 61.76 12.55 51.62
CA ARG A 567 63.07 12.38 52.27
C ARG A 567 63.34 13.44 53.34
N SER A 568 62.57 14.53 53.32
CA SER A 568 62.69 15.63 54.27
C SER A 568 61.34 16.31 54.53
N ASP A 569 61.26 17.02 55.66
CA ASP A 569 60.10 17.87 55.96
C ASP A 569 59.93 19.01 54.94
N VAL A 570 61.03 19.47 54.34
CA VAL A 570 61.01 20.47 53.26
C VAL A 570 60.32 19.91 52.01
N GLU A 571 60.65 18.68 51.62
CA GLU A 571 60.06 18.03 50.45
C GLU A 571 58.56 17.74 50.65
N ARG A 572 58.17 17.33 51.87
CA ARG A 572 56.76 17.18 52.26
C ARG A 572 56.01 18.50 52.13
N ARG A 573 56.54 19.59 52.70
CA ARG A 573 55.91 20.92 52.63
C ARG A 573 55.82 21.43 51.19
N HIS A 574 56.85 21.20 50.39
CA HIS A 574 56.84 21.54 48.97
C HIS A 574 55.73 20.82 48.19
N ALA A 575 55.44 19.55 48.52
CA ALA A 575 54.29 18.84 47.95
C ALA A 575 52.96 19.53 48.28
N GLY A 576 52.80 20.03 49.52
CA GLY A 576 51.63 20.82 49.93
C GLY A 576 51.49 22.12 49.13
N GLU A 577 52.60 22.85 48.95
CA GLU A 577 52.64 24.07 48.11
C GLU A 577 52.26 23.77 46.65
N LYS A 578 52.76 22.66 46.09
CA LYS A 578 52.39 22.21 44.74
C LYS A 578 50.91 21.90 44.61
N ILE A 579 50.30 21.20 45.57
CA ILE A 579 48.85 20.92 45.56
C ILE A 579 48.04 22.23 45.60
N LEU A 580 48.45 23.21 46.41
CA LEU A 580 47.80 24.53 46.45
C LEU A 580 47.93 25.26 45.12
N HIS A 581 49.11 25.23 44.52
CA HIS A 581 49.36 25.86 43.23
C HIS A 581 48.53 25.23 42.11
N ASP A 582 48.51 23.90 42.02
CA ASP A 582 47.72 23.15 41.04
C ASP A 582 46.21 23.42 41.23
N MET A 583 45.75 23.44 42.49
CA MET A 583 44.36 23.79 42.82
C MET A 583 44.00 25.22 42.41
N GLN A 584 44.85 26.21 42.70
CA GLN A 584 44.60 27.62 42.34
C GLN A 584 44.54 27.79 40.82
N ALA A 585 45.45 27.15 40.08
CA ALA A 585 45.47 27.18 38.63
C ALA A 585 44.18 26.59 38.03
N LEU A 586 43.78 25.40 38.47
CA LEU A 586 42.55 24.74 38.01
C LEU A 586 41.30 25.53 38.39
N LYS A 587 41.18 25.92 39.66
CA LYS A 587 40.03 26.67 40.17
C LYS A 587 39.86 28.00 39.45
N GLY A 588 40.95 28.78 39.33
CA GLY A 588 40.93 30.07 38.64
C GLY A 588 40.56 29.91 37.16
N TYR A 589 41.07 28.86 36.49
CA TYR A 589 40.71 28.61 35.11
C TYR A 589 39.21 28.28 34.93
N PHE A 590 38.68 27.37 35.75
CA PHE A 590 37.27 26.99 35.68
C PHE A 590 36.32 28.15 36.05
N GLU A 591 36.72 29.00 36.99
CA GLU A 591 35.94 30.17 37.42
C GLU A 591 35.98 31.29 36.37
N GLU A 592 37.17 31.65 35.86
CA GLU A 592 37.35 32.83 35.01
C GLU A 592 37.16 32.55 33.51
N LYS A 593 37.44 31.33 33.02
CA LYS A 593 37.48 31.02 31.57
C LYS A 593 36.34 30.14 31.10
N MET A 594 35.97 29.13 31.89
CA MET A 594 34.93 28.16 31.53
C MET A 594 33.58 28.41 32.21
N ASN A 595 33.51 29.33 33.19
CA ASN A 595 32.29 29.68 33.92
C ASN A 595 31.56 28.46 34.53
N VAL A 596 32.32 27.60 35.19
CA VAL A 596 31.79 26.41 35.88
C VAL A 596 30.94 26.82 37.09
N LYS A 597 29.94 26.00 37.43
CA LYS A 597 29.07 26.22 38.61
C LYS A 597 29.86 26.53 39.88
N ALA A 598 29.41 27.57 40.60
CA ALA A 598 30.02 28.04 41.84
C ALA A 598 30.15 26.95 42.93
N GLU A 599 29.24 25.99 42.97
CA GLU A 599 29.29 24.84 43.88
C GLU A 599 30.52 23.95 43.63
N VAL A 600 30.81 23.68 42.35
CA VAL A 600 31.98 22.90 41.93
C VAL A 600 33.26 23.68 42.20
N ILE A 601 33.31 24.97 41.85
CA ILE A 601 34.45 25.87 42.18
C ILE A 601 34.73 25.89 43.68
N THR A 602 33.68 25.90 44.50
CA THR A 602 33.79 25.88 45.96
C THR A 602 34.25 24.52 46.50
N ALA A 603 34.03 23.44 45.77
CA ALA A 603 34.49 22.09 46.10
C ALA A 603 36.00 21.93 45.88
N TYR A 604 36.62 22.66 44.94
CA TYR A 604 38.07 22.65 44.73
C TYR A 604 38.88 23.06 45.98
N ASN A 605 38.28 23.81 46.90
CA ASN A 605 38.88 24.12 48.21
C ASN A 605 39.16 22.84 49.05
N ALA A 606 38.60 21.69 48.71
CA ALA A 606 38.95 20.40 49.31
C ALA A 606 40.43 20.06 49.10
N LEU A 607 41.01 20.41 47.94
CA LEU A 607 42.44 20.23 47.70
C LEU A 607 43.30 21.13 48.60
N ALA A 608 42.81 22.33 48.94
CA ALA A 608 43.49 23.21 49.89
C ALA A 608 43.52 22.60 51.30
N ALA A 609 42.40 22.01 51.73
CA ALA A 609 42.33 21.30 53.00
C ALA A 609 43.28 20.10 53.03
N ILE A 610 43.36 19.34 51.93
CA ILE A 610 44.31 18.22 51.82
C ILE A 610 45.77 18.72 51.82
N ALA A 611 46.07 19.82 51.14
CA ALA A 611 47.40 20.40 51.12
C ALA A 611 47.90 20.80 52.51
N GLN A 612 47.00 21.24 53.40
CA GLN A 612 47.35 21.63 54.76
C GLN A 612 48.02 20.48 55.55
N PHE A 613 47.67 19.22 55.28
CA PHE A 613 48.33 18.05 55.89
C PHE A 613 49.83 17.97 55.62
N PHE A 614 50.23 18.39 54.44
CA PHE A 614 51.63 18.38 54.01
C PHE A 614 52.39 19.58 54.60
N LEU A 615 51.67 20.66 54.94
CA LEU A 615 52.22 21.90 55.47
C LEU A 615 52.35 21.89 57.01
N THR A 616 51.51 21.14 57.72
CA THR A 616 51.49 21.11 59.19
C THR A 616 52.78 20.54 59.78
N THR A 617 53.48 21.34 60.60
CA THR A 617 54.73 20.97 61.29
C THR A 617 54.50 20.23 62.60
N ASP A 618 53.31 20.36 63.21
CA ASP A 618 52.98 19.75 64.50
C ASP A 618 52.24 18.42 64.33
N THR A 619 52.92 17.32 64.67
CA THR A 619 52.36 15.96 64.61
C THR A 619 51.18 15.74 65.56
N SER A 620 50.99 16.57 66.59
CA SER A 620 49.83 16.49 67.49
C SER A 620 48.55 17.10 66.87
N MET A 621 48.71 18.02 65.91
CA MET A 621 47.61 18.65 65.17
C MET A 621 47.11 17.80 63.99
N LEU A 622 47.91 16.83 63.52
CA LEU A 622 47.57 15.96 62.39
C LEU A 622 46.23 15.24 62.59
N THR A 623 45.94 14.74 63.78
CA THR A 623 44.64 14.11 64.11
C THR A 623 43.45 15.07 64.03
N LEU A 624 43.63 16.34 64.42
CA LEU A 624 42.60 17.36 64.37
C LEU A 624 42.36 17.81 62.92
N ASP A 625 43.43 18.09 62.18
CA ASP A 625 43.38 18.44 60.76
C ASP A 625 42.74 17.31 59.94
N ILE A 626 43.01 16.05 60.31
CA ILE A 626 42.46 14.86 59.64
C ILE A 626 40.95 14.83 59.85
N ALA A 627 40.48 15.03 61.08
CA ALA A 627 39.05 15.07 61.40
C ALA A 627 38.32 16.24 60.70
N VAL A 628 38.91 17.44 60.69
CA VAL A 628 38.31 18.63 60.05
C VAL A 628 38.26 18.47 58.54
N SER A 629 39.34 18.00 57.91
CA SER A 629 39.35 17.85 56.45
C SER A 629 38.54 16.65 55.99
N LEU A 630 38.51 15.52 56.71
CA LEU A 630 37.58 14.43 56.40
C LEU A 630 36.13 14.92 56.50
N CYS A 631 35.78 15.71 57.51
CA CYS A 631 34.45 16.31 57.63
C CYS A 631 34.17 17.29 56.47
N TYR A 632 35.13 18.12 56.07
CA TYR A 632 34.97 19.06 54.96
C TYR A 632 34.85 18.36 53.60
N VAL A 633 35.74 17.39 53.34
CA VAL A 633 35.79 16.59 52.11
C VAL A 633 34.52 15.75 51.99
N THR A 634 34.12 15.05 53.05
CA THR A 634 32.87 14.26 53.03
C THR A 634 31.64 15.17 52.90
N CYS A 635 31.53 16.26 53.65
CA CYS A 635 30.34 17.10 53.63
C CYS A 635 30.16 17.86 52.31
N LYS A 636 31.25 18.33 51.68
CA LYS A 636 31.17 19.00 50.37
C LYS A 636 31.07 18.06 49.19
N LEU A 637 31.77 16.92 49.19
CA LEU A 637 31.62 15.94 48.10
C LEU A 637 30.22 15.32 48.10
N PHE A 638 29.60 15.14 49.28
CA PHE A 638 28.22 14.68 49.41
C PHE A 638 27.21 15.73 48.92
N PHE A 639 27.51 17.03 49.10
CA PHE A 639 26.66 18.13 48.61
C PHE A 639 26.64 18.25 47.08
N VAL A 640 27.71 17.83 46.39
CA VAL A 640 27.82 17.81 44.92
C VAL A 640 27.30 16.49 44.31
N GLN A 641 26.62 15.63 45.09
CA GLN A 641 26.19 14.28 44.65
C GLN A 641 27.33 13.41 44.08
N LEU A 642 28.58 13.61 44.54
CA LEU A 642 29.72 12.83 44.09
C LEU A 642 29.71 11.50 44.87
N ASP A 643 29.45 10.39 44.19
CA ASP A 643 29.31 9.05 44.80
C ASP A 643 30.68 8.54 45.30
N CYS A 644 31.08 8.96 46.50
CA CYS A 644 32.39 8.67 47.12
C CYS A 644 32.54 7.24 47.68
N ARG A 645 31.84 6.24 47.14
CA ARG A 645 31.96 4.83 47.61
C ARG A 645 33.38 4.27 47.52
N ALA A 646 34.23 4.81 46.64
CA ALA A 646 35.64 4.41 46.52
C ALA A 646 36.57 5.01 47.60
N VAL A 647 36.18 6.12 48.24
CA VAL A 647 37.02 6.79 49.27
C VAL A 647 36.95 6.06 50.62
N TYR A 648 35.86 5.31 50.87
CA TYR A 648 35.64 4.61 52.14
C TYR A 648 36.49 3.34 52.36
N PHE A 649 37.10 2.79 51.31
CA PHE A 649 37.75 1.47 51.38
C PHE A 649 39.29 1.50 51.24
N GLY A 650 39.91 2.68 51.16
CA GLY A 650 41.35 2.82 50.85
C GLY A 650 42.19 3.65 51.82
N LEU A 651 41.64 4.05 52.98
CA LEU A 651 42.37 4.78 54.03
C LEU A 651 42.74 3.87 55.20
#